data_AF-A0AB39T0D8-F1
#
_entry.id   AF-A0AB39T0D8-F1
#
_cell.length_a   1.000
_cell.length_b   1.000
_cell.length_c   1.000
_cell.angle_alpha   90.00
_cell.angle_beta   90.00
_cell.angle_gamma   90.00
#
_symmetry.space_group_name_H-M   'P 1'
#
loop_
_entity.id
_entity.type
_entity.pdbx_description
1 polymer ?
#
loop_
_entity_poly.entity_id
_entity_poly.type
_entity_poly.pdbx_seq_one_letter_code
_entity_poly.pdbx_strand_id
1 'polypeptide(L)'
;MPDRELLPRGAVVGPFSGPRAAWGEHLERAAERYGTAVNWELYDDRGEAETARQIAEAVVAEGRHALVVGHFNSAGAAAALPVYRAAGLPVLLPLATTPGLLADSAGTMLRWCPDDRAQAVDLLASVREAGHARVAVTHDGSAYGERLALLVREASAVTRPALPSGPVVSDGSGPATGGVPVPAVLAEAPPLDVLDGPGGRDVTALVVCGTHHGAARVGREWRQGGYEGAFWFTDDCAVDEFAELLGPPAGSASVARMRGGPEAHVDAAFAAATAALSEDAGRTGRTLLAAVRALADRGFTALGEPEAGSVGWDFVPVPEAAAPRTRTAGRHGRAYDVIVVGAGVVGAATASVLARHGARVALVAPMDGRQDHATAWSGGLVRSFEADPYLRGLALRSHHLAWGPAALAPGPYGFMTTGSLVLCGDADLEQAEKGVAELNGAGVPAELLDPDVLGARFPGLSVDGVTAAVWEPEAGYADPPRTARVYRDRALAHGARLLPARVRELDAPPGADRVRVLLEPGGPVEAFAVVLAAGGGTGEIAGHRLSGADAGRTKAIRYGFFHHPATAGLPTVVDMVSGVWGRPQLTGEAAGGYMAGRPVDEWDVPPGGLATLTDEHVAYIRQGAAARWPWLADPATRFLGGRQGVDLYTPHSRPHLGRERADSRIVLATGWSGAGFKTAPAAAELAAAEALDVLGGA
;
A
#
# COMPACT_ATOMS: atom_id res chain seq x y z
N MET A 1 20.13 17.69 -17.79
CA MET A 1 20.19 16.42 -17.06
C MET A 1 20.77 15.38 -18.00
N PRO A 2 21.64 14.45 -17.55
CA PRO A 2 22.08 13.36 -18.42
C PRO A 2 20.86 12.56 -18.90
N ASP A 3 20.95 12.05 -20.11
CA ASP A 3 19.90 11.23 -20.72
C ASP A 3 19.70 9.95 -19.91
N ARG A 4 18.51 9.77 -19.32
CA ARG A 4 18.22 8.65 -18.41
C ARG A 4 18.33 7.30 -19.11
N GLU A 5 18.23 7.25 -20.45
CA GLU A 5 18.40 6.03 -21.23
C GLU A 5 19.84 5.49 -21.23
N LEU A 6 20.84 6.33 -20.90
CA LEU A 6 22.25 5.95 -20.89
C LEU A 6 22.77 5.44 -19.53
N LEU A 7 21.95 5.51 -18.47
CA LEU A 7 22.35 5.05 -17.14
C LEU A 7 22.28 3.52 -17.03
N PRO A 8 23.18 2.86 -16.26
CA PRO A 8 23.04 1.45 -15.94
C PRO A 8 21.71 1.20 -15.20
N ARG A 9 21.10 0.04 -15.41
CA ARG A 9 19.79 -0.31 -14.84
C ARG A 9 19.94 -1.31 -13.71
N GLY A 10 19.21 -1.12 -12.62
CA GLY A 10 19.13 -2.07 -11.52
C GLY A 10 17.68 -2.38 -11.18
N ALA A 11 17.36 -3.65 -10.93
CA ALA A 11 16.04 -4.04 -10.48
C ALA A 11 15.98 -3.93 -8.94
N VAL A 12 14.89 -3.36 -8.42
CA VAL A 12 14.60 -3.30 -7.00
C VAL A 12 13.33 -4.09 -6.76
N VAL A 13 13.43 -5.16 -5.98
CA VAL A 13 12.33 -6.12 -5.82
C VAL A 13 11.92 -6.21 -4.36
N GLY A 14 10.65 -5.95 -4.07
CA GLY A 14 10.12 -6.01 -2.71
C GLY A 14 8.60 -5.80 -2.65
N PRO A 15 8.01 -5.84 -1.45
CA PRO A 15 6.58 -5.66 -1.25
C PRO A 15 6.25 -4.17 -1.32
N PHE A 16 5.96 -3.66 -2.52
CA PHE A 16 5.48 -2.28 -2.70
C PHE A 16 3.96 -2.18 -2.55
N SER A 17 3.28 -3.34 -2.52
CA SER A 17 1.89 -3.45 -2.11
C SER A 17 1.63 -4.59 -1.13
N GLY A 18 0.40 -4.65 -0.61
CA GLY A 18 -0.03 -5.67 0.34
C GLY A 18 0.34 -5.35 1.80
N PRO A 19 0.15 -6.32 2.72
CA PRO A 19 0.29 -6.11 4.16
C PRO A 19 1.71 -5.72 4.61
N ARG A 20 2.72 -5.93 3.77
CA ARG A 20 4.13 -5.64 4.05
C ARG A 20 4.65 -4.39 3.33
N ALA A 21 3.77 -3.58 2.73
CA ALA A 21 4.14 -2.40 1.94
C ALA A 21 5.04 -1.41 2.69
N ALA A 22 4.81 -1.22 4.00
CA ALA A 22 5.63 -0.34 4.85
C ALA A 22 7.12 -0.71 4.83
N TRP A 23 7.45 -1.99 4.63
CA TRP A 23 8.82 -2.45 4.52
C TRP A 23 9.43 -2.21 3.13
N GLY A 24 8.60 -2.25 2.08
CA GLY A 24 9.01 -1.88 0.72
C GLY A 24 9.43 -0.43 0.60
N GLU A 25 8.88 0.47 1.42
CA GLU A 25 9.24 1.89 1.39
C GLU A 25 10.73 2.15 1.67
N HIS A 26 11.41 1.31 2.44
CA HIS A 26 12.86 1.43 2.64
C HIS A 26 13.63 1.26 1.33
N LEU A 27 13.19 0.32 0.48
CA LEU A 27 13.76 0.07 -0.84
C LEU A 27 13.40 1.19 -1.82
N GLU A 28 12.17 1.69 -1.80
CA GLU A 28 11.72 2.82 -2.64
C GLU A 28 12.51 4.10 -2.34
N ARG A 29 12.63 4.49 -1.07
CA ARG A 29 13.38 5.68 -0.66
C ARG A 29 14.85 5.60 -1.06
N ALA A 30 15.46 4.42 -0.97
CA ALA A 30 16.84 4.22 -1.41
C ALA A 30 16.95 4.30 -2.94
N ALA A 31 16.05 3.64 -3.68
CA ALA A 31 16.01 3.72 -5.14
C ALA A 31 15.87 5.16 -5.64
N GLU A 32 15.04 5.98 -5.00
CA GLU A 32 14.92 7.41 -5.30
C GLU A 32 16.22 8.18 -4.99
N ARG A 33 16.78 7.97 -3.79
CA ARG A 33 18.01 8.65 -3.33
C ARG A 33 19.19 8.41 -4.27
N TYR A 34 19.33 7.18 -4.79
CA TYR A 34 20.42 6.78 -5.69
C TYR A 34 20.05 6.80 -7.18
N GLY A 35 18.84 7.25 -7.53
CA GLY A 35 18.29 7.22 -8.89
C GLY A 35 18.92 8.21 -9.90
N THR A 36 19.88 9.01 -9.46
CA THR A 36 20.60 9.98 -10.33
C THR A 36 21.77 9.35 -11.09
N ALA A 37 22.31 8.23 -10.60
CA ALA A 37 23.47 7.56 -11.18
C ALA A 37 23.15 6.16 -11.75
N VAL A 38 22.06 5.54 -11.29
CA VAL A 38 21.56 4.24 -11.75
C VAL A 38 20.06 4.37 -11.95
N ASN A 39 19.52 3.82 -13.04
CA ASN A 39 18.08 3.73 -13.24
C ASN A 39 17.54 2.54 -12.46
N TRP A 40 17.05 2.79 -11.25
CA TRP A 40 16.41 1.79 -10.39
C TRP A 40 14.95 1.58 -10.80
N GLU A 41 14.59 0.33 -11.08
CA GLU A 41 13.25 -0.04 -11.53
C GLU A 41 12.59 -0.94 -10.50
N LEU A 42 11.40 -0.56 -10.06
CA LEU A 42 10.68 -1.20 -8.98
C LEU A 42 9.82 -2.36 -9.49
N TYR A 43 9.91 -3.51 -8.84
CA TYR A 43 9.07 -4.68 -9.08
C TYR A 43 8.40 -5.15 -7.79
N ASP A 44 7.06 -5.16 -7.78
CA ASP A 44 6.28 -5.51 -6.60
C ASP A 44 6.11 -7.03 -6.46
N ASP A 45 6.81 -7.63 -5.51
CA ASP A 45 6.64 -9.05 -5.18
C ASP A 45 5.51 -9.31 -4.17
N ARG A 46 4.86 -8.24 -3.67
CA ARG A 46 3.75 -8.26 -2.69
C ARG A 46 4.11 -8.94 -1.36
N GLY A 47 5.37 -9.31 -1.17
CA GLY A 47 5.83 -10.14 -0.08
C GLY A 47 5.38 -11.60 -0.16
N GLU A 48 5.06 -12.09 -1.36
CA GLU A 48 4.55 -13.44 -1.63
C GLU A 48 5.61 -14.26 -2.39
N ALA A 49 5.88 -15.50 -1.95
CA ALA A 49 6.96 -16.31 -2.52
C ALA A 49 6.76 -16.67 -4.01
N GLU A 50 5.52 -16.97 -4.39
CA GLU A 50 5.19 -17.32 -5.77
C GLU A 50 5.31 -16.10 -6.70
N THR A 51 4.78 -14.94 -6.26
CA THR A 51 4.91 -13.68 -6.98
C THR A 51 6.38 -13.26 -7.11
N ALA A 52 7.19 -13.43 -6.05
CA ALA A 52 8.62 -13.16 -6.09
C ALA A 52 9.36 -14.00 -7.15
N ARG A 53 9.01 -15.29 -7.30
CA ARG A 53 9.57 -16.16 -8.35
C ARG A 53 9.19 -15.67 -9.75
N GLN A 54 7.93 -15.29 -9.95
CA GLN A 54 7.44 -14.78 -11.24
C GLN A 54 8.12 -13.46 -11.62
N ILE A 55 8.30 -12.56 -10.65
CA ILE A 55 9.05 -11.32 -10.85
C ILE A 55 10.50 -11.61 -11.21
N ALA A 56 11.14 -12.59 -10.54
CA ALA A 56 12.51 -12.97 -10.87
C ALA A 56 12.64 -13.48 -12.31
N GLU A 57 11.68 -14.29 -12.77
CA GLU A 57 11.61 -14.76 -14.15
C GLU A 57 11.44 -13.61 -15.14
N ALA A 58 10.59 -12.63 -14.82
CA ALA A 58 10.37 -11.44 -15.63
C ALA A 58 11.64 -10.57 -15.72
N VAL A 59 12.26 -10.24 -14.58
CA VAL A 59 13.50 -9.45 -14.52
C VAL A 59 14.62 -10.11 -15.34
N VAL A 60 14.78 -11.43 -15.23
CA VAL A 60 15.77 -12.16 -16.04
C VAL A 60 15.41 -12.15 -17.51
N ALA A 61 14.14 -12.34 -17.88
CA ALA A 61 13.68 -12.36 -19.26
C ALA A 61 13.87 -11.00 -19.96
N GLU A 62 13.78 -9.91 -19.22
CA GLU A 62 14.02 -8.56 -19.74
C GLU A 62 15.50 -8.32 -20.09
N GLY A 63 16.44 -9.04 -19.47
CA GLY A 63 17.85 -9.10 -19.88
C GLY A 63 18.61 -7.77 -19.84
N ARG A 64 18.11 -6.77 -19.13
CA ARG A 64 18.58 -5.37 -19.18
C ARG A 64 19.10 -4.80 -17.85
N HIS A 65 18.97 -5.55 -16.75
CA HIS A 65 19.42 -5.11 -15.42
C HIS A 65 20.80 -5.68 -15.09
N ALA A 66 21.65 -4.86 -14.49
CA ALA A 66 23.00 -5.23 -14.07
C ALA A 66 23.01 -6.02 -12.76
N LEU A 67 22.04 -5.76 -11.86
CA LEU A 67 21.84 -6.45 -10.60
C LEU A 67 20.39 -6.36 -10.10
N VAL A 68 20.10 -7.10 -9.03
CA VAL A 68 18.88 -7.02 -8.23
C VAL A 68 19.22 -6.56 -6.81
N VAL A 69 18.48 -5.60 -6.27
CA VAL A 69 18.46 -5.26 -4.84
C VAL A 69 17.11 -5.66 -4.26
N GLY A 70 17.13 -6.52 -3.24
CA GLY A 70 15.96 -7.27 -2.79
C GLY A 70 16.23 -8.77 -2.90
N HIS A 71 15.33 -9.66 -2.48
CA HIS A 71 13.99 -9.43 -1.97
C HIS A 71 13.99 -8.98 -0.50
N PHE A 72 12.91 -8.32 -0.07
CA PHE A 72 12.73 -7.92 1.33
C PHE A 72 12.62 -9.14 2.26
N ASN A 73 11.72 -10.07 1.96
CA ASN A 73 11.45 -11.20 2.85
C ASN A 73 12.15 -12.48 2.41
N SER A 74 12.45 -13.33 3.39
CA SER A 74 13.20 -14.56 3.17
C SER A 74 12.48 -15.59 2.30
N ALA A 75 11.14 -15.63 2.34
CA ALA A 75 10.36 -16.57 1.54
C ALA A 75 10.40 -16.23 0.04
N GLY A 76 10.27 -14.95 -0.29
CA GLY A 76 10.43 -14.43 -1.65
C GLY A 76 11.86 -14.58 -2.13
N ALA A 77 12.85 -14.25 -1.30
CA ALA A 77 14.25 -14.50 -1.62
C ALA A 77 14.50 -15.99 -1.94
N ALA A 78 14.08 -16.91 -1.07
CA ALA A 78 14.26 -18.35 -1.29
C ALA A 78 13.66 -18.84 -2.63
N ALA A 79 12.51 -18.29 -3.03
CA ALA A 79 11.85 -18.65 -4.28
C ALA A 79 12.51 -18.02 -5.53
N ALA A 80 13.05 -16.81 -5.40
CA ALA A 80 13.61 -16.04 -6.52
C ALA A 80 15.10 -16.29 -6.78
N LEU A 81 15.91 -16.52 -5.74
CA LEU A 81 17.36 -16.67 -5.86
C LEU A 81 17.80 -17.78 -6.85
N PRO A 82 17.14 -18.95 -6.95
CA PRO A 82 17.50 -19.96 -7.95
C PRO A 82 17.39 -19.44 -9.39
N VAL A 83 16.43 -18.57 -9.68
CA VAL A 83 16.20 -17.98 -11.01
C VAL A 83 17.34 -17.02 -11.37
N TYR A 84 17.67 -16.09 -10.47
CA TYR A 84 18.78 -15.16 -10.67
C TYR A 84 20.13 -15.86 -10.79
N ARG A 85 20.34 -16.92 -9.99
CA ARG A 85 21.56 -17.74 -10.05
C ARG A 85 21.74 -18.42 -11.40
N ALA A 86 20.68 -19.01 -11.93
CA ALA A 86 20.71 -19.65 -13.25
C ALA A 86 21.06 -18.64 -14.36
N ALA A 87 20.64 -17.38 -14.19
CA ALA A 87 20.97 -16.28 -15.10
C ALA A 87 22.33 -15.61 -14.84
N GLY A 88 23.02 -15.94 -13.74
CA GLY A 88 24.24 -15.26 -13.32
C GLY A 88 24.04 -13.80 -12.89
N LEU A 89 22.80 -13.40 -12.58
CA LEU A 89 22.44 -12.03 -12.21
C LEU A 89 22.80 -11.78 -10.73
N PRO A 90 23.61 -10.75 -10.41
CA PRO A 90 23.97 -10.44 -9.03
C PRO A 90 22.78 -10.02 -8.18
N VAL A 91 22.72 -10.48 -6.92
CA VAL A 91 21.63 -10.14 -5.99
C VAL A 91 22.17 -9.62 -4.66
N LEU A 92 21.67 -8.48 -4.21
CA LEU A 92 21.95 -7.91 -2.89
C LEU A 92 20.72 -8.05 -2.00
N LEU A 93 20.84 -8.76 -0.88
CA LEU A 93 19.77 -9.04 0.08
C LEU A 93 19.93 -8.17 1.33
N PRO A 94 19.30 -6.97 1.39
CA PRO A 94 19.49 -6.09 2.54
C PRO A 94 18.70 -6.51 3.78
N LEU A 95 17.64 -7.31 3.64
CA LEU A 95 16.66 -7.52 4.72
C LEU A 95 16.18 -8.99 4.90
N ALA A 96 16.60 -9.93 4.05
CA ALA A 96 16.20 -11.34 4.16
C ALA A 96 17.07 -12.12 5.17
N THR A 97 16.51 -12.51 6.31
CA THR A 97 17.25 -13.00 7.48
C THR A 97 17.39 -14.52 7.59
N THR A 98 16.69 -15.31 6.76
CA THR A 98 16.69 -16.77 6.93
C THR A 98 18.07 -17.37 6.65
N PRO A 99 18.62 -18.19 7.56
CA PRO A 99 19.93 -18.80 7.38
C PRO A 99 19.95 -19.74 6.18
N GLY A 100 21.09 -19.80 5.49
CA GLY A 100 21.31 -20.74 4.39
C GLY A 100 20.75 -20.29 3.03
N LEU A 101 20.15 -19.10 2.92
CA LEU A 101 19.74 -18.52 1.63
C LEU A 101 20.89 -18.46 0.61
N LEU A 102 22.11 -18.23 1.09
CA LEU A 102 23.33 -18.13 0.27
C LEU A 102 24.15 -19.44 0.24
N ALA A 103 23.63 -20.57 0.72
CA ALA A 103 24.37 -21.83 0.75
C ALA A 103 24.88 -22.23 -0.65
N ASP A 104 24.08 -21.96 -1.68
CA ASP A 104 24.40 -22.21 -3.08
C ASP A 104 24.61 -20.91 -3.86
N SER A 105 25.11 -19.85 -3.22
CA SER A 105 25.20 -18.52 -3.88
C SER A 105 26.10 -18.51 -5.10
N ALA A 106 27.01 -19.49 -5.26
CA ALA A 106 28.03 -19.55 -6.31
C ALA A 106 28.84 -18.25 -6.46
N GLY A 107 28.87 -17.41 -5.42
CA GLY A 107 29.51 -16.10 -5.41
C GLY A 107 28.79 -15.02 -6.22
N THR A 108 27.50 -15.17 -6.54
CA THR A 108 26.68 -14.14 -7.24
C THR A 108 25.71 -13.40 -6.31
N MET A 109 25.75 -13.66 -5.00
CA MET A 109 24.81 -13.06 -4.04
C MET A 109 25.55 -12.54 -2.82
N LEU A 110 24.99 -11.51 -2.20
CA LEU A 110 25.50 -10.88 -1.00
C LEU A 110 24.36 -10.49 -0.07
N ARG A 111 24.55 -10.62 1.24
CA ARG A 111 23.53 -10.29 2.23
C ARG A 111 24.03 -9.21 3.19
N TRP A 112 23.29 -8.11 3.29
CA TRP A 112 23.67 -6.98 4.13
C TRP A 112 23.14 -7.09 5.55
N CYS A 113 22.04 -7.80 5.82
CA CYS A 113 21.51 -7.99 7.16
C CYS A 113 22.18 -9.14 7.93
N PRO A 114 22.13 -9.14 9.28
CA PRO A 114 22.41 -10.33 10.09
C PRO A 114 21.32 -11.41 9.91
N ASP A 115 21.64 -12.71 10.14
CA ASP A 115 20.65 -13.81 9.99
C ASP A 115 19.98 -14.14 11.31
N ASP A 116 18.97 -15.02 11.23
CA ASP A 116 18.26 -15.55 12.38
C ASP A 116 19.18 -16.36 13.32
N ARG A 117 20.31 -16.91 12.83
CA ARG A 117 21.33 -17.56 13.69
C ARG A 117 22.06 -16.54 14.55
N ALA A 118 22.51 -15.44 13.95
CA ALA A 118 23.07 -14.31 14.68
C ALA A 118 22.04 -13.74 15.66
N GLN A 119 20.76 -13.67 15.27
CA GLN A 119 19.69 -13.21 16.17
C GLN A 119 19.57 -14.11 17.38
N ALA A 120 19.56 -15.43 17.21
CA ALA A 120 19.49 -16.38 18.31
C ALA A 120 20.68 -16.23 19.28
N VAL A 121 21.89 -16.02 18.76
CA VAL A 121 23.11 -15.81 19.56
C VAL A 121 23.04 -14.50 20.33
N ASP A 122 22.75 -13.38 19.66
CA ASP A 122 22.66 -12.05 20.27
C ASP A 122 21.50 -11.97 21.27
N LEU A 123 20.41 -12.71 21.04
CA LEU A 123 19.27 -12.83 21.96
C LEU A 123 19.70 -13.48 23.26
N LEU A 124 20.37 -14.64 23.20
CA LEU A 124 20.84 -15.33 24.40
C LEU A 124 21.92 -14.52 25.12
N ALA A 125 22.76 -13.78 24.39
CA ALA A 125 23.72 -12.85 24.98
C ALA A 125 23.01 -11.72 25.74
N SER A 126 22.01 -11.07 25.13
CA SER A 126 21.20 -10.02 25.76
C SER A 126 20.49 -10.51 27.02
N VAL A 127 19.91 -11.71 26.99
CA VAL A 127 19.25 -12.31 28.16
C VAL A 127 20.25 -12.54 29.31
N ARG A 128 21.48 -12.99 28.99
CA ARG A 128 22.57 -13.16 29.98
C ARG A 128 23.04 -11.83 30.56
N GLU A 129 23.25 -10.83 29.71
CA GLU A 129 23.67 -9.48 30.12
C GLU A 129 22.64 -8.84 31.06
N ALA A 130 21.35 -9.14 30.86
CA ALA A 130 20.27 -8.75 31.77
C ALA A 130 20.21 -9.56 33.08
N GLY A 131 21.10 -10.54 33.29
CA GLY A 131 21.24 -11.30 34.53
C GLY A 131 20.32 -12.52 34.67
N HIS A 132 19.66 -12.95 33.60
CA HIS A 132 18.76 -14.11 33.65
C HIS A 132 19.51 -15.42 33.41
N ALA A 133 19.39 -16.36 34.35
CA ALA A 133 20.04 -17.68 34.27
C ALA A 133 19.10 -18.80 33.77
N ARG A 134 17.78 -18.59 33.88
CA ARG A 134 16.72 -19.56 33.52
C ARG A 134 15.73 -18.94 32.54
N VAL A 135 15.66 -19.54 31.35
CA VAL A 135 14.99 -18.98 30.17
C VAL A 135 14.03 -20.02 29.60
N ALA A 136 12.78 -19.64 29.37
CA ALA A 136 11.86 -20.44 28.58
C ALA A 136 11.83 -19.90 27.14
N VAL A 137 11.78 -20.80 26.16
CA VAL A 137 11.64 -20.43 24.74
C VAL A 137 10.32 -20.97 24.22
N THR A 138 9.50 -20.09 23.65
CA THR A 138 8.20 -20.41 23.05
C THR A 138 8.06 -19.74 21.69
N HIS A 139 7.01 -20.10 20.96
CA HIS A 139 6.68 -19.50 19.67
C HIS A 139 5.17 -19.22 19.52
N ASP A 140 4.83 -18.40 18.54
CA ASP A 140 3.44 -18.03 18.21
C ASP A 140 2.70 -19.05 17.33
N GLY A 141 3.39 -20.08 16.85
CA GLY A 141 2.87 -21.11 15.95
C GLY A 141 3.04 -20.76 14.47
N SER A 142 3.72 -19.66 14.15
CA SER A 142 4.13 -19.35 12.78
C SER A 142 5.37 -20.16 12.41
N ALA A 143 5.52 -20.49 11.12
CA ALA A 143 6.72 -21.17 10.62
C ALA A 143 8.01 -20.37 10.90
N TYR A 144 7.94 -19.04 10.96
CA TYR A 144 9.05 -18.18 11.36
C TYR A 144 9.37 -18.33 12.85
N GLY A 145 8.36 -18.21 13.72
CA GLY A 145 8.52 -18.37 15.16
C GLY A 145 9.02 -19.77 15.55
N GLU A 146 8.53 -20.82 14.91
CA GLU A 146 8.97 -22.20 15.13
C GLU A 146 10.45 -22.41 14.78
N ARG A 147 10.88 -21.94 13.58
CA ARG A 147 12.28 -22.03 13.15
C ARG A 147 13.21 -21.25 14.08
N LEU A 148 12.85 -20.02 14.44
CA LEU A 148 13.70 -19.18 15.28
C LEU A 148 13.77 -19.72 16.71
N ALA A 149 12.66 -20.25 17.25
CA ALA A 149 12.69 -20.94 18.54
C ALA A 149 13.62 -22.16 18.54
N LEU A 150 13.67 -22.92 17.43
CA LEU A 150 14.63 -24.01 17.27
C LEU A 150 16.08 -23.50 17.27
N LEU A 151 16.37 -22.43 16.51
CA LEU A 151 17.71 -21.83 16.46
C LEU A 151 18.17 -21.31 17.83
N VAL A 152 17.27 -20.70 18.62
CA VAL A 152 17.56 -20.26 19.99
C VAL A 152 17.89 -21.46 20.88
N ARG A 153 17.13 -22.57 20.77
CA ARG A 153 17.42 -23.80 21.53
C ARG A 153 18.77 -24.40 21.13
N GLU A 154 19.06 -24.51 19.83
CA GLU A 154 20.34 -25.01 19.33
C GLU A 154 21.53 -24.16 19.81
N ALA A 155 21.43 -22.84 19.70
CA ALA A 155 22.45 -21.91 20.18
C ALA A 155 22.71 -22.05 21.70
N SER A 156 21.68 -22.40 22.48
CA SER A 156 21.83 -22.65 23.92
C SER A 156 22.51 -23.99 24.25
N ALA A 157 22.28 -25.03 23.45
CA ALA A 157 22.83 -26.37 23.67
C ALA A 157 24.36 -26.39 23.50
N VAL A 158 24.88 -25.54 22.62
CA VAL A 158 26.34 -25.37 22.42
C VAL A 158 27.03 -24.79 23.66
N THR A 159 26.29 -24.15 24.58
CA THR A 159 26.81 -23.67 25.87
C THR A 159 26.68 -24.67 27.04
N ARG A 160 26.12 -25.86 26.82
CA ARG A 160 26.07 -26.94 27.84
C ARG A 160 27.10 -28.03 27.50
N PRO A 161 28.05 -28.39 28.40
CA PRO A 161 28.84 -29.60 28.21
C PRO A 161 27.90 -30.81 28.27
N ALA A 162 27.97 -31.66 27.25
CA ALA A 162 27.07 -32.80 27.08
C ALA A 162 27.10 -33.76 28.29
N LEU A 163 25.91 -34.13 28.79
CA LEU A 163 25.73 -35.31 29.64
C LEU A 163 25.01 -36.40 28.82
N PRO A 164 25.41 -37.69 28.94
CA PRO A 164 24.97 -38.73 28.02
C PRO A 164 23.65 -39.41 28.41
N SER A 165 23.00 -39.94 27.36
CA SER A 165 22.26 -41.22 27.27
C SER A 165 20.72 -41.26 27.43
N GLY A 166 20.07 -41.50 26.28
CA GLY A 166 18.74 -42.09 26.11
C GLY A 166 18.38 -42.15 24.61
N PRO A 167 17.81 -43.24 24.06
CA PRO A 167 17.71 -43.41 22.61
C PRO A 167 16.61 -42.52 22.04
N VAL A 168 16.99 -41.59 21.16
CA VAL A 168 16.05 -40.85 20.31
C VAL A 168 15.67 -41.75 19.14
N VAL A 169 14.39 -42.12 19.06
CA VAL A 169 13.81 -42.77 17.87
C VAL A 169 13.61 -41.68 16.83
N SER A 170 14.34 -41.76 15.72
CA SER A 170 14.22 -40.86 14.56
C SER A 170 13.30 -41.46 13.50
N ASP A 171 12.32 -40.71 13.02
CA ASP A 171 11.55 -41.00 11.79
C ASP A 171 12.03 -40.13 10.62
N GLY A 172 13.35 -40.15 10.39
CA GLY A 172 13.95 -40.12 9.04
C GLY A 172 13.53 -39.03 8.05
N SER A 173 13.14 -37.82 8.46
CA SER A 173 12.73 -36.76 7.51
C SER A 173 13.19 -35.33 7.85
N GLY A 174 14.38 -35.16 8.40
CA GLY A 174 15.02 -33.84 8.60
C GLY A 174 16.15 -33.55 7.59
N PRO A 175 16.23 -32.33 6.99
CA PRO A 175 17.36 -31.93 6.16
C PRO A 175 18.62 -31.64 7.01
N ALA A 176 19.78 -31.85 6.38
CA ALA A 176 21.11 -31.98 7.00
C ALA A 176 21.59 -30.76 7.81
N THR A 177 22.09 -31.02 9.01
CA THR A 177 22.71 -30.08 9.95
C THR A 177 24.19 -29.84 9.62
N GLY A 178 24.51 -28.70 8.99
CA GLY A 178 25.86 -28.14 9.01
C GLY A 178 26.07 -27.37 10.31
N GLY A 179 27.02 -27.79 11.15
CA GLY A 179 27.29 -27.20 12.46
C GLY A 179 27.65 -25.71 12.40
N VAL A 180 27.12 -24.93 13.34
CA VAL A 180 27.34 -23.48 13.48
C VAL A 180 28.67 -23.21 14.19
N PRO A 181 29.57 -22.35 13.65
CA PRO A 181 30.76 -21.90 14.38
C PRO A 181 30.38 -21.00 15.57
N VAL A 182 31.00 -21.23 16.73
CA VAL A 182 30.73 -20.50 17.98
C VAL A 182 31.59 -19.23 18.06
N PRO A 183 31.03 -18.03 18.30
CA PRO A 183 31.80 -16.86 18.68
C PRO A 183 32.46 -17.06 20.06
N ALA A 184 33.72 -16.63 20.22
CA ALA A 184 34.52 -16.83 21.44
C ALA A 184 33.84 -16.32 22.74
N VAL A 185 32.96 -15.32 22.63
CA VAL A 185 32.21 -14.72 23.76
C VAL A 185 31.28 -15.72 24.47
N LEU A 186 30.81 -16.77 23.78
CA LEU A 186 29.93 -17.78 24.37
C LEU A 186 30.68 -18.93 25.07
N ALA A 187 31.99 -19.06 24.86
CA ALA A 187 32.77 -20.19 25.39
C ALA A 187 33.17 -20.03 26.87
N GLU A 188 33.15 -18.80 27.40
CA GLU A 188 33.64 -18.47 28.76
C GLU A 188 32.52 -18.17 29.78
N ALA A 189 31.24 -18.16 29.36
CA ALA A 189 30.10 -17.81 30.21
C ALA A 189 29.40 -19.05 30.82
N PRO A 190 28.80 -18.94 32.03
CA PRO A 190 28.04 -20.04 32.62
C PRO A 190 26.84 -20.46 31.74
N PRO A 191 26.47 -21.76 31.72
CA PRO A 191 25.39 -22.27 30.88
C PRO A 191 24.04 -21.66 31.25
N LEU A 192 23.28 -21.21 30.24
CA LEU A 192 21.86 -20.86 30.41
C LEU A 192 21.04 -22.14 30.53
N ASP A 193 20.12 -22.18 31.49
CA ASP A 193 19.13 -23.25 31.58
C ASP A 193 17.92 -22.90 30.71
N VAL A 194 17.90 -23.44 29.48
CA VAL A 194 16.78 -23.29 28.53
C VAL A 194 15.78 -24.44 28.69
N LEU A 195 14.52 -24.10 28.90
CA LEU A 195 13.41 -25.03 29.18
C LEU A 195 12.43 -25.13 28.01
N ASP A 196 11.87 -26.33 27.80
CA ASP A 196 10.77 -26.58 26.86
C ASP A 196 9.42 -26.35 27.54
N GLY A 197 8.79 -25.21 27.24
CA GLY A 197 7.45 -24.86 27.73
C GLY A 197 7.40 -24.32 29.17
N PRO A 198 6.19 -24.07 29.71
CA PRO A 198 5.95 -23.31 30.96
C PRO A 198 6.34 -24.02 32.27
N GLY A 199 7.26 -24.98 32.21
CA GLY A 199 7.58 -25.89 33.32
C GLY A 199 8.42 -25.27 34.44
N GLY A 200 7.84 -24.35 35.24
CA GLY A 200 8.34 -24.04 36.58
C GLY A 200 8.11 -22.60 37.04
N ARG A 201 7.85 -22.41 38.35
CA ARG A 201 7.72 -21.09 39.01
C ARG A 201 9.02 -20.28 39.07
N ASP A 202 10.12 -20.80 38.50
CA ASP A 202 11.48 -20.24 38.58
C ASP A 202 12.00 -19.68 37.23
N VAL A 203 11.13 -19.54 36.21
CA VAL A 203 11.52 -18.93 34.91
C VAL A 203 11.60 -17.42 35.05
N THR A 204 12.79 -16.86 34.83
CA THR A 204 13.02 -15.41 35.01
C THR A 204 12.96 -14.62 33.70
N ALA A 205 13.10 -15.29 32.56
CA ALA A 205 12.97 -14.69 31.23
C ALA A 205 12.22 -15.62 30.25
N LEU A 206 11.35 -15.04 29.43
CA LEU A 206 10.60 -15.73 28.37
C LEU A 206 10.98 -15.16 27.01
N VAL A 207 11.47 -16.01 26.14
CA VAL A 207 11.74 -15.70 24.74
C VAL A 207 10.53 -16.13 23.91
N VAL A 208 9.88 -15.18 23.26
CA VAL A 208 8.71 -15.43 22.41
C VAL A 208 9.09 -15.19 20.96
N CYS A 209 9.26 -16.27 20.21
CA CYS A 209 9.61 -16.21 18.79
C CYS A 209 8.35 -16.13 17.92
N GLY A 210 8.25 -15.13 17.06
CA GLY A 210 7.10 -15.04 16.18
C GLY A 210 6.83 -13.66 15.61
N THR A 211 5.71 -13.59 14.92
CA THR A 211 5.20 -12.34 14.33
C THR A 211 4.73 -11.37 15.41
N HIS A 212 4.79 -10.06 15.18
CA HIS A 212 4.34 -9.04 16.16
C HIS A 212 2.94 -9.33 16.74
N HIS A 213 1.96 -9.69 15.92
CA HIS A 213 0.62 -10.06 16.42
C HIS A 213 0.61 -11.37 17.22
N GLY A 214 1.27 -12.41 16.70
CA GLY A 214 1.29 -13.73 17.32
C GLY A 214 2.07 -13.74 18.63
N ALA A 215 3.26 -13.11 18.64
CA ALA A 215 4.12 -12.98 19.79
C ALA A 215 3.48 -12.12 20.89
N ALA A 216 2.81 -11.02 20.53
CA ALA A 216 2.05 -10.22 21.49
C ALA A 216 0.91 -11.04 22.13
N ARG A 217 0.19 -11.84 21.33
CA ARG A 217 -0.85 -12.76 21.84
C ARG A 217 -0.28 -13.76 22.85
N VAL A 218 0.81 -14.46 22.49
CA VAL A 218 1.47 -15.42 23.39
C VAL A 218 1.97 -14.72 24.65
N GLY A 219 2.56 -13.53 24.54
CA GLY A 219 2.98 -12.74 25.69
C GLY A 219 1.82 -12.44 26.66
N ARG A 220 0.64 -12.07 26.14
CA ARG A 220 -0.56 -11.85 26.95
C ARG A 220 -1.10 -13.14 27.58
N GLU A 221 -1.09 -14.25 26.86
CA GLU A 221 -1.53 -15.57 27.36
C GLU A 221 -0.68 -16.02 28.55
N TRP A 222 0.65 -15.88 28.46
CA TRP A 222 1.56 -16.20 29.56
C TRP A 222 1.32 -15.32 30.79
N ARG A 223 1.09 -14.02 30.59
CA ARG A 223 0.73 -13.11 31.68
C ARG A 223 -0.60 -13.48 32.34
N GLN A 224 -1.62 -13.80 31.55
CA GLN A 224 -2.91 -14.27 32.07
C GLN A 224 -2.76 -15.59 32.85
N GLY A 225 -1.78 -16.41 32.47
CA GLY A 225 -1.35 -17.59 33.20
C GLY A 225 -0.54 -17.30 34.48
N GLY A 226 -0.30 -16.03 34.83
CA GLY A 226 0.41 -15.62 36.05
C GLY A 226 1.92 -15.47 35.91
N TYR A 227 2.46 -15.39 34.68
CA TYR A 227 3.88 -15.11 34.47
C TYR A 227 4.23 -13.63 34.70
N GLU A 228 5.22 -13.38 35.58
CA GLU A 228 5.66 -12.03 35.97
C GLU A 228 7.11 -11.71 35.56
N GLY A 229 7.79 -12.61 34.85
CA GLY A 229 9.18 -12.42 34.42
C GLY A 229 9.35 -11.51 33.21
N ALA A 230 10.60 -11.36 32.76
CA ALA A 230 10.95 -10.49 31.63
C ALA A 230 10.75 -11.18 30.27
N PHE A 231 10.53 -10.40 29.21
CA PHE A 231 10.24 -10.89 27.86
C PHE A 231 11.31 -10.47 26.84
N TRP A 232 11.64 -11.37 25.93
CA TRP A 232 12.42 -11.10 24.73
C TRP A 232 11.61 -11.49 23.49
N PHE A 233 11.55 -10.58 22.54
CA PHE A 233 10.81 -10.72 21.28
C PHE A 233 11.74 -10.60 20.08
N THR A 234 11.30 -11.15 18.96
CA THR A 234 12.08 -11.25 17.72
C THR A 234 11.87 -10.03 16.83
N ASP A 235 12.62 -9.93 15.73
CA ASP A 235 12.72 -8.70 14.94
C ASP A 235 11.43 -8.23 14.27
N ASP A 236 10.52 -9.16 13.94
CA ASP A 236 9.19 -8.81 13.42
C ASP A 236 8.38 -7.96 14.42
N CYS A 237 8.74 -8.00 15.71
CA CYS A 237 8.11 -7.22 16.77
C CYS A 237 8.65 -5.78 16.89
N ALA A 238 9.69 -5.41 16.14
CA ALA A 238 10.32 -4.08 16.19
C ALA A 238 9.51 -3.03 15.40
N VAL A 239 8.22 -2.94 15.70
CA VAL A 239 7.24 -2.03 15.10
C VAL A 239 6.58 -1.19 16.19
N ASP A 240 6.18 0.04 15.85
CA ASP A 240 5.69 1.02 16.83
C ASP A 240 4.45 0.54 17.61
N GLU A 241 3.57 -0.21 16.95
CA GLU A 241 2.32 -0.73 17.56
C GLU A 241 2.53 -1.94 18.48
N PHE A 242 3.71 -2.56 18.48
CA PHE A 242 3.93 -3.82 19.22
C PHE A 242 3.74 -3.66 20.72
N ALA A 243 4.14 -2.52 21.29
CA ALA A 243 3.93 -2.21 22.70
C ALA A 243 2.43 -2.17 23.07
N GLU A 244 1.58 -1.62 22.18
CA GLU A 244 0.12 -1.58 22.39
C GLU A 244 -0.50 -2.97 22.29
N LEU A 245 -0.06 -3.77 21.31
CA LEU A 245 -0.48 -5.15 21.17
C LEU A 245 -0.11 -5.97 22.41
N LEU A 246 1.14 -5.86 22.88
CA LEU A 246 1.62 -6.60 24.05
C LEU A 246 0.91 -6.16 25.35
N GLY A 247 0.60 -4.87 25.46
CA GLY A 247 0.10 -4.23 26.68
C GLY A 247 1.19 -4.09 27.76
N PRO A 248 0.91 -3.42 28.89
CA PRO A 248 1.92 -3.11 29.91
C PRO A 248 2.48 -4.40 30.53
N PRO A 249 3.76 -4.77 30.32
CA PRO A 249 4.31 -6.03 30.80
C PRO A 249 4.50 -5.99 32.33
N ALA A 250 4.46 -7.16 32.98
CA ALA A 250 4.70 -7.27 34.43
C ALA A 250 6.18 -7.16 34.80
N GLY A 251 7.08 -7.57 33.89
CA GLY A 251 8.53 -7.36 33.93
C GLY A 251 9.02 -6.55 32.71
N SER A 252 10.34 -6.41 32.54
CA SER A 252 10.91 -5.74 31.36
C SER A 252 10.61 -6.52 30.07
N ALA A 253 10.41 -5.82 28.96
CA ALA A 253 10.29 -6.44 27.64
C ALA A 253 11.33 -5.83 26.70
N SER A 254 11.97 -6.66 25.88
CA SER A 254 12.96 -6.24 24.87
C SER A 254 12.63 -6.86 23.52
N VAL A 255 12.98 -6.16 22.44
CA VAL A 255 12.76 -6.61 21.07
C VAL A 255 14.05 -6.54 20.25
N ALA A 256 14.28 -7.55 19.41
CA ALA A 256 15.41 -7.56 18.49
C ALA A 256 15.27 -6.47 17.42
N ARG A 257 16.33 -5.72 17.16
CA ARG A 257 16.42 -4.74 16.08
C ARG A 257 17.76 -4.90 15.38
N MET A 258 17.77 -4.83 14.05
CA MET A 258 19.05 -4.82 13.32
C MET A 258 19.89 -3.63 13.78
N ARG A 259 21.17 -3.85 14.10
CA ARG A 259 22.09 -2.81 14.53
C ARG A 259 22.22 -1.74 13.44
N GLY A 260 21.93 -0.49 13.78
CA GLY A 260 21.84 0.62 12.81
C GLY A 260 20.50 0.73 12.07
N GLY A 261 19.59 -0.24 12.25
CA GLY A 261 18.25 -0.26 11.68
C GLY A 261 18.19 -0.72 10.20
N PRO A 262 17.01 -1.16 9.74
CA PRO A 262 16.83 -1.73 8.39
C PRO A 262 17.22 -0.74 7.27
N GLU A 263 16.98 0.56 7.46
CA GLU A 263 17.35 1.59 6.48
C GLU A 263 18.86 1.64 6.24
N ALA A 264 19.69 1.50 7.28
CA ALA A 264 21.15 1.55 7.12
C ALA A 264 21.66 0.38 6.28
N HIS A 265 21.07 -0.81 6.42
CA HIS A 265 21.43 -1.98 5.60
C HIS A 265 21.01 -1.81 4.14
N VAL A 266 19.83 -1.26 3.90
CA VAL A 266 19.35 -0.95 2.55
C VAL A 266 20.23 0.12 1.91
N ASP A 267 20.46 1.24 2.61
CA ASP A 267 21.24 2.37 2.13
C ASP A 267 22.68 1.93 1.79
N ALA A 268 23.33 1.15 2.65
CA ALA A 268 24.66 0.61 2.39
C ALA A 268 24.72 -0.30 1.15
N ALA A 269 23.69 -1.11 0.90
CA ALA A 269 23.63 -1.95 -0.29
C ALA A 269 23.48 -1.11 -1.57
N PHE A 270 22.59 -0.13 -1.57
CA PHE A 270 22.40 0.78 -2.70
C PHE A 270 23.64 1.67 -2.94
N ALA A 271 24.27 2.17 -1.89
CA ALA A 271 25.48 2.98 -1.98
C ALA A 271 26.61 2.21 -2.66
N ALA A 272 26.90 0.99 -2.21
CA ALA A 272 27.94 0.14 -2.78
C ALA A 272 27.63 -0.25 -4.25
N ALA A 273 26.37 -0.59 -4.55
CA ALA A 273 25.93 -0.90 -5.92
C ALA A 273 26.07 0.30 -6.86
N THR A 274 25.63 1.47 -6.41
CA THR A 274 25.68 2.72 -7.18
C THR A 274 27.11 3.16 -7.42
N ALA A 275 27.97 3.09 -6.40
CA ALA A 275 29.39 3.40 -6.55
C ALA A 275 30.06 2.45 -7.55
N ALA A 276 29.80 1.14 -7.45
CA ALA A 276 30.36 0.15 -8.36
C ALA A 276 29.95 0.37 -9.82
N LEU A 277 28.69 0.72 -10.08
CA LEU A 277 28.17 1.01 -11.42
C LEU A 277 28.58 2.40 -11.94
N SER A 278 28.83 3.36 -11.05
CA SER A 278 29.32 4.69 -11.44
C SER A 278 30.78 4.66 -11.87
N GLU A 279 31.61 3.79 -11.28
CA GLU A 279 32.99 3.58 -11.72
C GLU A 279 33.08 2.95 -13.11
N ASP A 280 32.18 2.00 -13.41
CA ASP A 280 32.11 1.31 -14.69
C ASP A 280 30.71 0.71 -14.89
N ALA A 281 29.92 1.40 -15.72
CA ALA A 281 28.53 1.03 -16.04
C ALA A 281 28.43 -0.28 -16.83
N GLY A 282 29.53 -0.81 -17.38
CA GLY A 282 29.59 -2.07 -18.10
C GLY A 282 29.81 -3.30 -17.21
N ARG A 283 30.01 -3.12 -15.91
CA ARG A 283 30.20 -4.24 -14.96
C ARG A 283 28.93 -5.08 -14.86
N THR A 284 29.08 -6.39 -14.98
CA THR A 284 28.00 -7.37 -14.84
C THR A 284 28.47 -8.60 -14.05
N GLY A 285 27.52 -9.40 -13.56
CA GLY A 285 27.83 -10.69 -12.94
C GLY A 285 28.87 -10.59 -11.82
N ARG A 286 29.88 -11.46 -11.87
CA ARG A 286 30.91 -11.57 -10.82
C ARG A 286 31.82 -10.35 -10.72
N THR A 287 32.07 -9.63 -11.81
CA THR A 287 32.94 -8.44 -11.76
C THR A 287 32.23 -7.28 -11.07
N LEU A 288 30.93 -7.10 -11.33
CA LEU A 288 30.10 -6.16 -10.59
C LEU A 288 30.08 -6.53 -9.11
N LEU A 289 29.80 -7.79 -8.77
CA LEU A 289 29.72 -8.17 -7.36
C LEU A 289 31.05 -8.05 -6.61
N ALA A 290 32.19 -8.30 -7.28
CA ALA A 290 33.51 -8.06 -6.70
C ALA A 290 33.75 -6.58 -6.41
N ALA A 291 33.32 -5.68 -7.30
CA ALA A 291 33.40 -4.24 -7.06
C ALA A 291 32.48 -3.80 -5.92
N VAL A 292 31.24 -4.30 -5.87
CA VAL A 292 30.31 -4.06 -4.76
C VAL A 292 30.91 -4.52 -3.43
N ARG A 293 31.57 -5.70 -3.39
CA ARG A 293 32.30 -6.17 -2.19
C ARG A 293 33.42 -5.21 -1.77
N ALA A 294 34.18 -4.69 -2.71
CA ALA A 294 35.30 -3.80 -2.43
C ALA A 294 34.87 -2.41 -1.92
N LEU A 295 33.67 -1.97 -2.30
CA LEU A 295 33.10 -0.65 -1.97
C LEU A 295 32.09 -0.70 -0.81
N ALA A 296 31.80 -1.88 -0.27
CA ALA A 296 30.90 -2.04 0.85
C ALA A 296 31.52 -1.52 2.16
N ASP A 297 30.66 -1.10 3.08
CA ASP A 297 31.01 -0.68 4.44
C ASP A 297 31.32 -1.86 5.38
N ARG A 298 31.25 -3.11 4.87
CA ARG A 298 31.44 -4.35 5.62
C ARG A 298 32.08 -5.45 4.80
N GLY A 299 32.77 -6.36 5.48
CA GLY A 299 33.35 -7.56 4.89
C GLY A 299 32.30 -8.65 4.64
N PHE A 300 32.58 -9.52 3.66
CA PHE A 300 31.73 -10.65 3.31
C PHE A 300 32.55 -11.93 3.13
N THR A 301 32.04 -13.04 3.66
CA THR A 301 32.55 -14.38 3.41
C THR A 301 32.52 -14.75 1.92
N ALA A 302 33.19 -15.85 1.54
CA ALA A 302 33.16 -16.37 0.18
C ALA A 302 31.73 -16.68 -0.32
N LEU A 303 30.82 -17.09 0.57
CA LEU A 303 29.41 -17.34 0.24
C LEU A 303 28.58 -16.06 0.11
N GLY A 304 29.11 -14.91 0.55
CA GLY A 304 28.41 -13.63 0.51
C GLY A 304 27.61 -13.30 1.77
N GLU A 305 27.76 -14.12 2.80
CA GLU A 305 27.33 -13.78 4.16
C GLU A 305 28.21 -12.67 4.73
N PRO A 306 27.68 -11.73 5.53
CA PRO A 306 28.48 -10.72 6.20
C PRO A 306 29.46 -11.39 7.17
N GLU A 307 30.67 -10.83 7.30
CA GLU A 307 31.67 -11.36 8.23
C GLU A 307 31.21 -11.26 9.69
N ALA A 308 31.64 -12.20 10.52
CA ALA A 308 31.24 -12.26 11.92
C ALA A 308 31.53 -10.93 12.65
N GLY A 309 30.52 -10.38 13.34
CA GLY A 309 30.62 -9.12 14.08
C GLY A 309 30.46 -7.84 13.24
N SER A 310 30.44 -7.94 11.90
CA SER A 310 30.23 -6.77 11.02
C SER A 310 28.78 -6.27 11.02
N VAL A 311 27.85 -7.15 11.35
CA VAL A 311 26.42 -6.89 11.54
C VAL A 311 25.94 -7.66 12.75
N GLY A 312 24.82 -7.25 13.32
CA GLY A 312 24.26 -7.94 14.48
C GLY A 312 22.90 -7.40 14.89
N TRP A 313 22.38 -7.97 15.96
CA TRP A 313 21.12 -7.59 16.54
C TRP A 313 21.34 -6.88 17.86
N ASP A 314 20.64 -5.76 18.05
CA ASP A 314 20.54 -5.09 19.32
C ASP A 314 19.18 -5.42 19.93
N PHE A 315 19.12 -5.58 21.25
CA PHE A 315 17.88 -5.82 21.97
C PHE A 315 17.50 -4.53 22.69
N VAL A 316 16.55 -3.82 22.09
CA VAL A 316 16.08 -2.55 22.62
C VAL A 316 14.88 -2.78 23.52
N PRO A 317 14.75 -2.04 24.63
CA PRO A 317 13.54 -2.11 25.43
C PRO A 317 12.31 -1.86 24.55
N VAL A 318 11.30 -2.73 24.66
CA VAL A 318 9.96 -2.41 24.16
C VAL A 318 9.54 -1.18 24.95
N PRO A 319 9.25 -0.04 24.28
CA PRO A 319 8.80 1.15 24.99
C PRO A 319 7.66 0.76 25.91
N GLU A 320 7.67 1.22 27.16
CA GLU A 320 6.46 1.12 27.98
C GLU A 320 5.32 1.64 27.10
N ALA A 321 4.33 0.78 26.83
CA ALA A 321 3.12 1.19 26.11
C ALA A 321 2.70 2.48 26.78
N ALA A 322 2.86 3.60 26.08
CA ALA A 322 2.85 4.90 26.73
C ALA A 322 1.62 4.92 27.61
N ALA A 323 1.80 4.98 28.94
CA ALA A 323 0.66 4.99 29.87
C ALA A 323 -0.30 6.02 29.29
N PRO A 324 -1.48 5.60 28.80
CA PRO A 324 -2.16 6.22 27.66
C PRO A 324 -2.13 7.70 27.86
N ARG A 325 -1.22 8.44 27.17
CA ARG A 325 -0.66 9.72 27.65
C ARG A 325 -1.66 10.41 28.56
N THR A 326 -1.55 10.19 29.87
CA THR A 326 -2.35 10.91 30.85
C THR A 326 -1.70 12.28 31.00
N ARG A 327 -1.66 13.05 29.89
CA ARG A 327 -2.07 14.45 30.00
C ARG A 327 -3.43 14.35 30.64
N THR A 328 -3.48 14.76 31.91
CA THR A 328 -4.67 14.81 32.77
C THR A 328 -5.92 14.55 31.95
N ALA A 329 -6.60 13.45 32.25
CA ALA A 329 -7.97 13.22 31.84
C ALA A 329 -8.85 14.31 32.49
N GLY A 330 -8.68 15.56 32.07
CA GLY A 330 -9.72 16.56 32.11
C GLY A 330 -10.70 16.14 31.03
N ARG A 331 -11.68 15.33 31.41
CA ARG A 331 -13.00 15.15 30.76
C ARG A 331 -13.11 14.90 29.23
N HIS A 332 -12.06 14.88 28.42
CA HIS A 332 -12.17 14.94 26.95
C HIS A 332 -11.59 13.72 26.21
N GLY A 333 -12.05 12.50 26.54
CA GLY A 333 -11.70 11.25 25.83
C GLY A 333 -12.23 11.13 24.39
N ARG A 334 -12.42 12.26 23.67
CA ARG A 334 -13.10 12.35 22.37
C ARG A 334 -12.52 13.41 21.42
N ALA A 335 -11.30 13.90 21.69
CA ALA A 335 -10.69 15.00 20.95
C ALA A 335 -9.58 14.52 19.98
N TYR A 336 -9.79 14.75 18.69
CA TYR A 336 -8.89 14.45 17.57
C TYR A 336 -8.18 15.73 17.08
N ASP A 337 -7.14 15.55 16.27
CA ASP A 337 -6.56 16.69 15.54
C ASP A 337 -7.42 16.97 14.31
N VAL A 338 -7.69 15.92 13.52
CA VAL A 338 -8.59 16.00 12.38
C VAL A 338 -9.63 14.89 12.42
N ILE A 339 -10.89 15.22 12.17
CA ILE A 339 -11.93 14.24 11.83
C ILE A 339 -12.19 14.30 10.33
N VAL A 340 -12.07 13.18 9.63
CA VAL A 340 -12.47 13.02 8.23
C VAL A 340 -13.84 12.34 8.18
N VAL A 341 -14.83 13.03 7.63
CA VAL A 341 -16.21 12.55 7.52
C VAL A 341 -16.41 11.94 6.13
N GLY A 342 -16.55 10.61 6.09
CA GLY A 342 -16.73 9.81 4.87
C GLY A 342 -15.51 8.95 4.55
N ALA A 343 -15.73 7.63 4.42
CA ALA A 343 -14.69 6.64 4.08
C ALA A 343 -14.77 6.18 2.61
N GLY A 344 -15.36 7.01 1.73
CA GLY A 344 -15.21 6.87 0.28
C GLY A 344 -13.77 7.13 -0.15
N VAL A 345 -13.46 6.95 -1.43
CA VAL A 345 -12.07 7.03 -1.93
C VAL A 345 -11.35 8.33 -1.57
N VAL A 346 -12.02 9.47 -1.65
CA VAL A 346 -11.46 10.79 -1.30
C VAL A 346 -11.15 10.88 0.19
N GLY A 347 -12.14 10.63 1.06
CA GLY A 347 -11.94 10.73 2.51
C GLY A 347 -10.96 9.70 3.05
N ALA A 348 -10.95 8.47 2.51
CA ALA A 348 -9.96 7.46 2.87
C ALA A 348 -8.54 7.90 2.47
N ALA A 349 -8.37 8.44 1.25
CA ALA A 349 -7.09 8.98 0.79
C ALA A 349 -6.64 10.18 1.66
N THR A 350 -7.54 11.12 1.98
CA THR A 350 -7.22 12.26 2.85
C THR A 350 -6.81 11.80 4.26
N ALA A 351 -7.53 10.84 4.85
CA ALA A 351 -7.16 10.27 6.14
C ALA A 351 -5.78 9.60 6.09
N SER A 352 -5.45 8.91 4.98
CA SER A 352 -4.12 8.32 4.78
C SER A 352 -3.02 9.36 4.75
N VAL A 353 -3.21 10.48 4.03
CA VAL A 353 -2.22 11.56 3.97
C VAL A 353 -2.07 12.22 5.34
N LEU A 354 -3.17 12.54 6.02
CA LEU A 354 -3.14 13.20 7.34
C LEU A 354 -2.46 12.33 8.41
N ALA A 355 -2.80 11.04 8.48
CA ALA A 355 -2.22 10.12 9.44
C ALA A 355 -0.72 9.92 9.20
N ARG A 356 -0.30 9.83 7.92
CA ARG A 356 1.12 9.78 7.55
C ARG A 356 1.92 11.02 7.98
N HIS A 357 1.27 12.18 8.10
CA HIS A 357 1.86 13.40 8.64
C HIS A 357 1.80 13.47 10.19
N GLY A 358 1.40 12.40 10.87
CA GLY A 358 1.39 12.29 12.33
C GLY A 358 0.18 12.93 13.02
N ALA A 359 -0.83 13.39 12.28
CA ALA A 359 -2.05 13.93 12.89
C ALA A 359 -2.86 12.81 13.55
N ARG A 360 -3.49 13.08 14.71
CA ARG A 360 -4.45 12.13 15.32
C ARG A 360 -5.77 12.20 14.56
N VAL A 361 -5.94 11.29 13.60
CA VAL A 361 -7.09 11.27 12.70
C VAL A 361 -8.19 10.33 13.20
N ALA A 362 -9.44 10.80 13.18
CA ALA A 362 -10.61 9.92 13.16
C ALA A 362 -11.23 9.90 11.76
N LEU A 363 -11.35 8.72 11.16
CA LEU A 363 -12.11 8.51 9.93
C LEU A 363 -13.50 8.01 10.30
N VAL A 364 -14.55 8.75 9.94
CA VAL A 364 -15.93 8.46 10.38
C VAL A 364 -16.78 8.02 9.18
N ALA A 365 -17.37 6.83 9.28
CA ALA A 365 -18.35 6.33 8.30
C ALA A 365 -19.23 5.25 8.94
N PRO A 366 -20.47 4.99 8.46
CA PRO A 366 -21.37 4.02 9.10
C PRO A 366 -20.83 2.58 9.21
N MET A 367 -20.05 2.11 8.24
CA MET A 367 -19.45 0.76 8.20
C MET A 367 -20.44 -0.40 8.42
N ASP A 368 -21.69 -0.23 8.02
CA ASP A 368 -22.80 -1.19 8.17
C ASP A 368 -22.88 -2.20 7.00
N GLY A 369 -21.87 -2.22 6.13
CA GLY A 369 -21.81 -3.08 4.95
C GLY A 369 -22.70 -2.63 3.78
N ARG A 370 -23.47 -1.55 3.94
CA ARG A 370 -24.31 -1.01 2.86
C ARG A 370 -23.44 -0.30 1.83
N GLN A 371 -23.79 -0.46 0.56
CA GLN A 371 -23.09 0.16 -0.57
C GLN A 371 -23.74 1.50 -0.93
N ASP A 372 -24.07 2.35 0.04
CA ASP A 372 -24.90 3.54 -0.19
C ASP A 372 -24.09 4.80 -0.55
N HIS A 373 -23.00 4.63 -1.31
CA HIS A 373 -22.09 5.73 -1.66
C HIS A 373 -21.50 5.59 -3.07
N ALA A 374 -21.19 6.73 -3.70
CA ALA A 374 -20.71 6.81 -5.09
C ALA A 374 -19.49 5.90 -5.38
N THR A 375 -18.55 5.79 -4.43
CA THR A 375 -17.39 4.90 -4.60
C THR A 375 -17.78 3.43 -4.76
N ALA A 376 -18.86 2.94 -4.13
CA ALA A 376 -19.26 1.53 -4.27
C ALA A 376 -19.72 1.18 -5.69
N TRP A 377 -20.29 2.17 -6.39
CA TRP A 377 -20.92 1.99 -7.69
C TRP A 377 -20.18 2.72 -8.82
N SER A 378 -19.01 3.29 -8.58
CA SER A 378 -18.25 4.00 -9.62
C SER A 378 -17.78 3.06 -10.73
N GLY A 379 -17.76 3.56 -11.97
CA GLY A 379 -17.19 2.86 -13.11
C GLY A 379 -15.67 2.76 -13.10
N GLY A 380 -15.02 3.55 -12.25
CA GLY A 380 -13.58 3.48 -11.99
C GLY A 380 -12.70 3.95 -13.14
N LEU A 381 -13.22 4.74 -14.09
CA LEU A 381 -12.43 5.27 -15.21
C LEU A 381 -11.31 6.18 -14.68
N VAL A 382 -10.10 5.94 -15.16
CA VAL A 382 -8.87 6.66 -14.78
C VAL A 382 -8.19 7.13 -16.05
N ARG A 383 -8.01 8.44 -16.16
CA ARG A 383 -7.35 9.14 -17.28
C ARG A 383 -6.91 10.52 -16.78
N SER A 384 -5.92 11.13 -17.41
CA SER A 384 -5.40 12.44 -17.03
C SER A 384 -6.10 13.58 -17.76
N PHE A 385 -6.61 13.34 -18.97
CA PHE A 385 -7.29 14.38 -19.74
C PHE A 385 -8.66 14.71 -19.13
N GLU A 386 -8.89 16.00 -18.96
CA GLU A 386 -10.20 16.63 -18.75
C GLU A 386 -10.27 17.90 -19.60
N ALA A 387 -11.47 18.23 -20.08
CA ALA A 387 -11.71 19.47 -20.80
C ALA A 387 -11.56 20.69 -19.88
N ASP A 388 -11.96 20.58 -18.61
CA ASP A 388 -11.75 21.61 -17.61
C ASP A 388 -10.30 21.57 -17.09
N PRO A 389 -9.52 22.66 -17.22
CA PRO A 389 -8.11 22.68 -16.83
C PRO A 389 -7.86 22.42 -15.34
N TYR A 390 -8.79 22.80 -14.46
CA TYR A 390 -8.65 22.56 -13.02
C TYR A 390 -8.78 21.06 -12.71
N LEU A 391 -9.78 20.39 -13.28
CA LEU A 391 -9.90 18.94 -13.15
C LEU A 391 -8.75 18.19 -13.82
N ARG A 392 -8.25 18.69 -14.96
CA ARG A 392 -7.09 18.14 -15.66
C ARG A 392 -5.83 18.20 -14.79
N GLY A 393 -5.59 19.32 -14.12
CA GLY A 393 -4.47 19.46 -13.17
C GLY A 393 -4.54 18.46 -12.02
N LEU A 394 -5.72 18.24 -11.42
CA LEU A 394 -5.92 17.23 -10.38
C LEU A 394 -5.73 15.80 -10.90
N ALA A 395 -6.23 15.49 -12.08
CA ALA A 395 -6.10 14.17 -12.70
C ALA A 395 -4.63 13.86 -13.04
N LEU A 396 -3.91 14.83 -13.61
CA LEU A 396 -2.49 14.74 -13.92
C LEU A 396 -1.65 14.53 -12.66
N ARG A 397 -1.88 15.32 -11.60
CA ARG A 397 -1.20 15.11 -10.31
C ARG A 397 -1.52 13.74 -9.73
N SER A 398 -2.77 13.29 -9.85
CA SER A 398 -3.18 11.97 -9.38
C SER A 398 -2.55 10.84 -10.18
N HIS A 399 -2.28 11.04 -11.47
CA HIS A 399 -1.56 10.10 -12.29
C HIS A 399 -0.15 9.88 -11.74
N HIS A 400 0.61 10.94 -11.47
CA HIS A 400 1.94 10.80 -10.87
C HIS A 400 1.93 10.20 -9.46
N LEU A 401 0.83 10.33 -8.71
CA LEU A 401 0.70 9.76 -7.37
C LEU A 401 0.25 8.30 -7.33
N ALA A 402 -0.58 7.87 -8.29
CA ALA A 402 -1.30 6.59 -8.16
C ALA A 402 -1.58 5.84 -9.47
N TRP A 403 -1.55 6.50 -10.63
CA TRP A 403 -2.03 5.90 -11.90
C TRP A 403 -0.97 5.82 -13.01
N GLY A 404 0.26 6.29 -12.76
CA GLY A 404 1.36 6.30 -13.73
C GLY A 404 2.07 4.95 -13.88
N PRO A 405 3.25 4.92 -14.51
CA PRO A 405 3.94 3.69 -14.88
C PRO A 405 4.18 2.68 -13.74
N ALA A 406 4.36 3.15 -12.49
CA ALA A 406 4.48 2.30 -11.31
C ALA A 406 3.17 1.56 -10.92
N ALA A 407 2.04 1.89 -11.55
CA ALA A 407 0.75 1.22 -11.38
C ALA A 407 0.46 0.15 -12.46
N LEU A 408 1.35 -0.02 -13.44
CA LEU A 408 1.18 -0.96 -14.56
C LEU A 408 1.43 -2.42 -14.08
N ALA A 409 0.37 -3.23 -14.13
CA ALA A 409 0.26 -4.66 -13.75
C ALA A 409 0.16 -4.95 -12.23
N PRO A 410 -0.92 -5.65 -11.83
CA PRO A 410 -1.98 -5.07 -11.01
C PRO A 410 -1.46 -4.56 -9.66
N GLY A 411 -1.21 -3.26 -9.61
CA GLY A 411 -0.91 -2.53 -8.38
C GLY A 411 -2.05 -2.60 -7.35
N PRO A 412 -1.86 -2.03 -6.14
CA PRO A 412 -2.77 -2.20 -5.01
C PRO A 412 -4.22 -1.81 -5.30
N TYR A 413 -4.45 -0.92 -6.25
CA TYR A 413 -5.75 -0.35 -6.61
C TYR A 413 -6.55 -1.18 -7.63
N GLY A 414 -5.97 -2.25 -8.18
CA GLY A 414 -6.59 -3.02 -9.27
C GLY A 414 -6.70 -2.23 -10.57
N PHE A 415 -5.71 -1.37 -10.85
CA PHE A 415 -5.63 -0.59 -12.08
C PHE A 415 -5.33 -1.50 -13.28
N MET A 416 -6.07 -1.29 -14.36
CA MET A 416 -5.99 -2.02 -15.61
C MET A 416 -5.78 -1.03 -16.74
N THR A 417 -4.65 -1.15 -17.41
CA THR A 417 -4.25 -0.29 -18.53
C THR A 417 -4.94 -0.76 -19.79
N THR A 418 -6.09 -0.17 -20.08
CA THR A 418 -6.87 -0.44 -21.31
C THR A 418 -6.74 0.68 -22.33
N GLY A 419 -6.03 1.74 -21.97
CA GLY A 419 -6.12 3.06 -22.57
C GLY A 419 -7.46 3.75 -22.30
N SER A 420 -7.53 5.02 -22.68
CA SER A 420 -8.74 5.85 -22.59
C SER A 420 -8.92 6.72 -23.83
N LEU A 421 -10.16 6.77 -24.31
CA LEU A 421 -10.63 7.68 -25.34
C LEU A 421 -11.57 8.71 -24.71
N VAL A 422 -11.31 9.99 -24.99
CA VAL A 422 -12.29 11.06 -24.80
C VAL A 422 -12.69 11.58 -26.17
N LEU A 423 -13.94 11.34 -26.58
CA LEU A 423 -14.47 11.77 -27.87
C LEU A 423 -14.93 13.22 -27.76
N CYS A 424 -14.50 14.05 -28.70
CA CYS A 424 -14.66 15.49 -28.70
C CYS A 424 -15.47 15.94 -29.91
N GLY A 425 -16.38 16.89 -29.70
CA GLY A 425 -17.01 17.64 -30.79
C GLY A 425 -16.21 18.89 -31.13
N ASP A 426 -16.72 19.68 -32.08
CA ASP A 426 -16.06 20.93 -32.52
C ASP A 426 -15.78 21.91 -31.36
N ALA A 427 -16.69 21.98 -30.39
CA ALA A 427 -16.57 22.88 -29.24
C ALA A 427 -15.46 22.46 -28.26
N ASP A 428 -15.02 21.20 -28.29
CA ASP A 428 -14.04 20.66 -27.35
C ASP A 428 -12.61 20.70 -27.91
N LEU A 429 -12.44 20.89 -29.22
CA LEU A 429 -11.19 20.69 -29.94
C LEU A 429 -10.04 21.54 -29.39
N GLU A 430 -10.29 22.82 -29.13
CA GLU A 430 -9.28 23.73 -28.57
C GLU A 430 -8.75 23.23 -27.22
N GLN A 431 -9.65 22.74 -26.35
CA GLN A 431 -9.25 22.21 -25.04
C GLN A 431 -8.59 20.84 -25.14
N ALA A 432 -8.97 20.03 -26.14
CA ALA A 432 -8.33 18.76 -26.45
C ALA A 432 -6.87 18.95 -26.86
N GLU A 433 -6.59 19.85 -27.81
CA GLU A 433 -5.23 20.18 -28.26
C GLU A 433 -4.36 20.69 -27.12
N LYS A 434 -4.88 21.65 -26.34
CA LYS A 434 -4.18 22.18 -25.15
C LYS A 434 -3.90 21.09 -24.12
N GLY A 435 -4.88 20.25 -23.84
CA GLY A 435 -4.73 19.17 -22.87
C GLY A 435 -3.72 18.11 -23.31
N VAL A 436 -3.72 17.72 -24.58
CA VAL A 436 -2.71 16.80 -25.12
C VAL A 436 -1.31 17.38 -24.98
N ALA A 437 -1.12 18.67 -25.28
CA ALA A 437 0.17 19.33 -25.10
C ALA A 437 0.61 19.38 -23.62
N GLU A 438 -0.30 19.70 -22.71
CA GLU A 438 -0.04 19.73 -21.26
C GLU A 438 0.31 18.35 -20.70
N LEU A 439 -0.43 17.30 -21.08
CA LEU A 439 -0.18 15.92 -20.66
C LEU A 439 1.21 15.46 -21.13
N ASN A 440 1.52 15.63 -22.41
CA ASN A 440 2.83 15.26 -22.96
C ASN A 440 3.98 16.06 -22.31
N GLY A 441 3.78 17.36 -22.08
CA GLY A 441 4.75 18.19 -21.36
C GLY A 441 5.02 17.73 -19.92
N ALA A 442 4.06 17.04 -19.31
CA ALA A 442 4.16 16.44 -17.98
C ALA A 442 4.53 14.94 -18.00
N GLY A 443 4.96 14.42 -19.15
CA GLY A 443 5.41 13.04 -19.31
C GLY A 443 4.29 11.99 -19.34
N VAL A 444 3.04 12.40 -19.59
CA VAL A 444 1.91 11.48 -19.78
C VAL A 444 1.62 11.38 -21.27
N PRO A 445 1.87 10.22 -21.92
CA PRO A 445 1.63 10.08 -23.35
C PRO A 445 0.17 10.31 -23.71
N ALA A 446 -0.09 11.24 -24.62
CA ALA A 446 -1.42 11.47 -25.18
C ALA A 446 -1.32 11.87 -26.66
N GLU A 447 -2.27 11.43 -27.46
CA GLU A 447 -2.39 11.80 -28.88
C GLU A 447 -3.81 12.25 -29.21
N LEU A 448 -3.93 13.14 -30.18
CA LEU A 448 -5.22 13.52 -30.75
C LEU A 448 -5.44 12.68 -32.02
N LEU A 449 -6.49 11.88 -32.05
CA LEU A 449 -6.86 11.02 -33.17
C LEU A 449 -7.98 11.65 -33.98
N ASP A 450 -7.84 11.61 -35.30
CA ASP A 450 -8.94 11.93 -36.22
C ASP A 450 -9.95 10.76 -36.30
N PRO A 451 -11.19 11.03 -36.76
CA PRO A 451 -12.25 10.01 -36.82
C PRO A 451 -11.94 8.80 -37.69
N ASP A 452 -11.16 8.96 -38.77
CA ASP A 452 -10.84 7.85 -39.68
C ASP A 452 -9.88 6.86 -39.00
N VAL A 453 -8.83 7.37 -38.35
CA VAL A 453 -7.90 6.57 -37.55
C VAL A 453 -8.63 5.91 -36.37
N LEU A 454 -9.51 6.66 -35.70
CA LEU A 454 -10.31 6.17 -34.57
C LEU A 454 -11.19 4.97 -35.00
N GLY A 455 -11.94 5.12 -36.09
CA GLY A 455 -12.83 4.07 -36.60
C GLY A 455 -12.09 2.83 -37.09
N ALA A 456 -10.91 3.01 -37.70
CA ALA A 456 -10.05 1.89 -38.10
C ALA A 456 -9.48 1.13 -36.90
N ARG A 457 -9.07 1.85 -35.84
CA ARG A 457 -8.45 1.26 -34.64
C ARG A 457 -9.47 0.60 -33.72
N PHE A 458 -10.69 1.14 -33.63
CA PHE A 458 -11.74 0.67 -32.71
C PHE A 458 -13.08 0.43 -33.44
N PRO A 459 -13.20 -0.63 -34.25
CA PRO A 459 -14.36 -0.86 -35.12
C PRO A 459 -15.69 -1.11 -34.38
N GLY A 460 -15.64 -1.37 -33.07
CA GLY A 460 -16.82 -1.47 -32.21
C GLY A 460 -17.42 -0.12 -31.79
N LEU A 461 -16.82 0.99 -32.21
CA LEU A 461 -17.18 2.36 -31.86
C LEU A 461 -17.60 3.11 -33.13
N SER A 462 -18.83 3.64 -33.17
CA SER A 462 -19.19 4.61 -34.21
C SER A 462 -18.45 5.92 -33.97
N VAL A 463 -18.02 6.59 -35.04
CA VAL A 463 -17.33 7.89 -34.98
C VAL A 463 -18.23 9.05 -35.44
N ASP A 464 -19.51 8.79 -35.68
CA ASP A 464 -20.47 9.80 -36.13
C ASP A 464 -20.52 10.98 -35.15
N GLY A 465 -20.46 12.21 -35.70
CA GLY A 465 -20.48 13.45 -34.94
C GLY A 465 -19.25 13.72 -34.07
N VAL A 466 -18.19 12.90 -34.16
CA VAL A 466 -16.91 13.12 -33.48
C VAL A 466 -15.99 13.92 -34.39
N THR A 467 -15.38 14.96 -33.87
CA THR A 467 -14.40 15.79 -34.59
C THR A 467 -12.98 15.28 -34.33
N ALA A 468 -12.70 14.87 -33.10
CA ALA A 468 -11.43 14.27 -32.70
C ALA A 468 -11.60 13.40 -31.45
N ALA A 469 -10.58 12.61 -31.11
CA ALA A 469 -10.53 11.90 -29.82
C ALA A 469 -9.16 12.04 -29.16
N VAL A 470 -9.15 12.37 -27.87
CA VAL A 470 -7.93 12.30 -27.06
C VAL A 470 -7.71 10.84 -26.66
N TRP A 471 -6.58 10.27 -27.07
CA TRP A 471 -6.15 8.91 -26.71
C TRP A 471 -5.01 8.95 -25.71
N GLU A 472 -5.22 8.33 -24.54
CA GLU A 472 -4.20 8.10 -23.52
C GLU A 472 -3.93 6.59 -23.41
N PRO A 473 -2.82 6.06 -23.97
CA PRO A 473 -2.54 4.62 -23.96
C PRO A 473 -2.31 4.04 -22.56
N GLU A 474 -1.78 4.84 -21.64
CA GLU A 474 -1.47 4.42 -20.27
C GLU A 474 -2.64 4.59 -19.29
N ALA A 475 -3.76 5.15 -19.76
CA ALA A 475 -4.98 5.29 -18.99
C ALA A 475 -5.77 3.97 -18.93
N GLY A 476 -6.90 3.96 -18.24
CA GLY A 476 -7.69 2.75 -18.09
C GLY A 476 -8.78 2.85 -17.03
N TYR A 477 -8.89 1.81 -16.22
CA TYR A 477 -9.81 1.80 -15.09
C TYR A 477 -9.21 1.09 -13.88
N ALA A 478 -9.64 1.44 -12.67
CA ALA A 478 -9.27 0.75 -11.44
C ALA A 478 -10.52 0.31 -10.65
N ASP A 479 -10.33 -0.43 -9.56
CA ASP A 479 -11.39 -0.89 -8.68
C ASP A 479 -11.63 0.13 -7.55
N PRO A 480 -12.76 0.88 -7.55
CA PRO A 480 -12.94 1.95 -6.59
C PRO A 480 -13.15 1.49 -5.13
N PRO A 481 -13.99 0.47 -4.85
CA PRO A 481 -14.05 -0.13 -3.51
C PRO A 481 -12.69 -0.61 -3.00
N ARG A 482 -11.90 -1.30 -3.84
CA ARG A 482 -10.56 -1.77 -3.47
C ARG A 482 -9.62 -0.60 -3.18
N THR A 483 -9.63 0.42 -4.02
CA THR A 483 -8.79 1.62 -3.85
C THR A 483 -9.10 2.33 -2.53
N ALA A 484 -10.37 2.54 -2.20
CA ALA A 484 -10.77 3.16 -0.93
C ALA A 484 -10.33 2.32 0.29
N ARG A 485 -10.41 0.99 0.18
CA ARG A 485 -9.90 0.08 1.24
C ARG A 485 -8.41 0.23 1.43
N VAL A 486 -7.61 0.25 0.34
CA VAL A 486 -6.16 0.44 0.42
C VAL A 486 -5.79 1.73 1.16
N TYR A 487 -6.41 2.86 0.80
CA TYR A 487 -6.13 4.12 1.49
C TYR A 487 -6.56 4.11 2.95
N ARG A 488 -7.73 3.53 3.26
CA ARG A 488 -8.18 3.38 4.65
C ARG A 488 -7.18 2.55 5.44
N ASP A 489 -6.75 1.41 4.91
CA ASP A 489 -5.87 0.49 5.60
C ASP A 489 -4.49 1.16 5.85
N ARG A 490 -4.00 1.96 4.89
CA ARG A 490 -2.83 2.84 5.10
C ARG A 490 -3.05 3.88 6.20
N ALA A 491 -4.21 4.53 6.25
CA ALA A 491 -4.52 5.48 7.31
C ALA A 491 -4.48 4.81 8.70
N LEU A 492 -5.06 3.61 8.81
CA LEU A 492 -5.08 2.82 10.05
C LEU A 492 -3.67 2.39 10.46
N ALA A 493 -2.83 1.96 9.51
CA ALA A 493 -1.43 1.62 9.75
C ALA A 493 -0.61 2.81 10.29
N HIS A 494 -1.02 4.05 9.99
CA HIS A 494 -0.44 5.26 10.55
C HIS A 494 -1.20 5.79 11.79
N GLY A 495 -1.99 4.94 12.46
CA GLY A 495 -2.63 5.28 13.74
C GLY A 495 -3.95 6.03 13.65
N ALA A 496 -4.53 6.21 12.46
CA ALA A 496 -5.90 6.72 12.35
C ALA A 496 -6.89 5.76 13.01
N ARG A 497 -7.99 6.30 13.54
CA ARG A 497 -9.08 5.50 14.12
C ARG A 497 -10.30 5.53 13.22
N LEU A 498 -10.78 4.35 12.80
CA LEU A 498 -12.07 4.23 12.14
C LEU A 498 -13.19 4.26 13.20
N LEU A 499 -14.11 5.21 13.06
CA LEU A 499 -15.30 5.32 13.90
C LEU A 499 -16.53 4.87 13.06
N PRO A 500 -17.08 3.67 13.33
CA PRO A 500 -18.23 3.14 12.62
C PRO A 500 -19.52 3.85 13.05
N ALA A 501 -19.76 5.05 12.53
CA ALA A 501 -20.90 5.90 12.87
C ALA A 501 -21.33 6.82 11.72
N ARG A 502 -22.59 7.24 11.74
CA ARG A 502 -23.08 8.34 10.91
C ARG A 502 -22.82 9.67 11.60
N VAL A 503 -22.37 10.67 10.85
CA VAL A 503 -22.37 12.06 11.31
C VAL A 503 -23.74 12.66 11.07
N ARG A 504 -24.34 13.25 12.10
CA ARG A 504 -25.62 13.96 12.01
C ARG A 504 -25.45 15.45 11.81
N GLU A 505 -24.48 16.03 12.50
CA GLU A 505 -24.31 17.47 12.56
C GLU A 505 -22.85 17.82 12.85
N LEU A 506 -22.42 18.94 12.26
CA LEU A 506 -21.19 19.64 12.63
C LEU A 506 -21.59 20.92 13.39
N ASP A 507 -21.09 21.09 14.60
CA ASP A 507 -21.25 22.28 15.41
C ASP A 507 -19.90 23.00 15.55
N ALA A 508 -19.84 24.23 15.05
CA ALA A 508 -18.65 25.05 14.93
C ALA A 508 -19.06 26.53 14.94
N PRO A 509 -19.40 27.09 16.12
CA PRO A 509 -19.78 28.49 16.21
C PRO A 509 -18.59 29.41 15.91
N PRO A 510 -18.83 30.66 15.46
CA PRO A 510 -17.76 31.63 15.24
C PRO A 510 -16.87 31.78 16.48
N GLY A 511 -15.54 31.71 16.29
CA GLY A 511 -14.56 31.80 17.38
C GLY A 511 -14.32 30.50 18.16
N ALA A 512 -14.96 29.38 17.80
CA ALA A 512 -14.65 28.09 18.41
C ALA A 512 -13.22 27.62 18.06
N ASP A 513 -12.53 27.06 19.05
CA ASP A 513 -11.22 26.43 18.91
C ASP A 513 -11.30 25.00 18.34
N ARG A 514 -12.49 24.39 18.39
CA ARG A 514 -12.77 23.03 17.92
C ARG A 514 -14.12 22.95 17.20
N VAL A 515 -14.23 21.95 16.33
CA VAL A 515 -15.48 21.51 15.72
C VAL A 515 -15.99 20.31 16.49
N ARG A 516 -17.24 20.37 16.94
CA ARG A 516 -17.96 19.26 17.57
C ARG A 516 -18.75 18.51 16.51
N VAL A 517 -18.50 17.21 16.39
CA VAL A 517 -19.10 16.30 15.40
C VAL A 517 -20.04 15.34 16.11
N LEU A 518 -21.34 15.44 15.83
CA LEU A 518 -22.35 14.59 16.47
C LEU A 518 -22.45 13.24 15.74
N LEU A 519 -22.08 12.16 16.43
CA LEU A 519 -22.14 10.79 15.90
C LEU A 519 -23.39 10.03 16.33
N GLU A 520 -23.91 9.20 15.42
CA GLU A 520 -24.95 8.22 15.71
C GLU A 520 -24.57 6.83 15.13
N PRO A 521 -24.43 5.79 15.97
CA PRO A 521 -24.34 5.85 17.44
C PRO A 521 -23.03 6.49 17.90
N GLY A 522 -22.94 6.86 19.19
CA GLY A 522 -21.66 7.23 19.82
C GLY A 522 -21.59 8.63 20.41
N GLY A 523 -22.53 9.53 20.11
CA GLY A 523 -22.57 10.88 20.67
C GLY A 523 -21.45 11.78 20.14
N PRO A 524 -21.26 12.99 20.68
CA PRO A 524 -20.35 13.98 20.10
C PRO A 524 -18.87 13.63 20.28
N VAL A 525 -18.06 13.86 19.25
CA VAL A 525 -16.59 13.91 19.30
C VAL A 525 -16.11 15.28 18.82
N GLU A 526 -14.86 15.64 19.08
CA GLU A 526 -14.33 16.97 18.76
C GLU A 526 -13.03 16.88 17.97
N ALA A 527 -12.77 17.86 17.11
CA ALA A 527 -11.48 18.00 16.41
C ALA A 527 -11.10 19.47 16.21
N PHE A 528 -9.80 19.74 16.02
CA PHE A 528 -9.34 21.09 15.64
C PHE A 528 -9.70 21.43 14.20
N ALA A 529 -9.72 20.43 13.31
CA ALA A 529 -10.18 20.54 11.95
C ALA A 529 -11.12 19.37 11.57
N VAL A 530 -12.03 19.60 10.63
CA VAL A 530 -12.89 18.58 10.05
C VAL A 530 -12.76 18.60 8.53
N VAL A 531 -12.48 17.47 7.91
CA VAL A 531 -12.60 17.30 6.46
C VAL A 531 -13.95 16.67 6.14
N LEU A 532 -14.81 17.39 5.43
CA LEU A 532 -16.11 16.91 4.98
C LEU A 532 -15.99 16.29 3.58
N ALA A 533 -15.89 14.95 3.54
CA ALA A 533 -15.77 14.13 2.33
C ALA A 533 -16.96 13.15 2.20
N ALA A 534 -18.16 13.61 2.54
CA ALA A 534 -19.36 12.78 2.71
C ALA A 534 -20.13 12.47 1.41
N GLY A 535 -19.63 12.91 0.24
CA GLY A 535 -20.32 12.71 -1.04
C GLY A 535 -21.78 13.18 -0.98
N GLY A 536 -22.72 12.35 -1.44
CA GLY A 536 -24.16 12.67 -1.39
C GLY A 536 -24.73 12.98 0.01
N GLY A 537 -24.05 12.57 1.09
CA GLY A 537 -24.44 12.94 2.46
C GLY A 537 -24.01 14.34 2.90
N THR A 538 -23.27 15.08 2.05
CA THR A 538 -22.72 16.40 2.39
C THR A 538 -23.81 17.40 2.72
N GLY A 539 -24.87 17.50 1.91
CA GLY A 539 -25.93 18.48 2.11
C GLY A 539 -26.62 18.34 3.48
N GLU A 540 -26.89 17.10 3.90
CA GLU A 540 -27.47 16.81 5.23
C GLU A 540 -26.54 17.23 6.37
N ILE A 541 -25.23 16.99 6.24
CA ILE A 541 -24.24 17.21 7.31
C ILE A 541 -23.79 18.67 7.40
N ALA A 542 -23.60 19.33 6.26
CA ALA A 542 -23.16 20.72 6.19
C ALA A 542 -24.24 21.68 6.72
N GLY A 543 -25.53 21.33 6.54
CA GLY A 543 -26.65 22.16 6.95
C GLY A 543 -26.62 23.52 6.24
N HIS A 544 -26.69 24.63 6.98
CA HIS A 544 -26.67 25.98 6.42
C HIS A 544 -25.28 26.45 5.91
N ARG A 545 -24.21 25.67 6.15
CA ARG A 545 -22.84 26.02 5.75
C ARG A 545 -22.61 25.93 4.24
N LEU A 546 -23.32 25.01 3.61
CA LEU A 546 -23.46 24.93 2.16
C LEU A 546 -24.94 25.05 1.86
N SER A 547 -25.36 26.16 1.25
CA SER A 547 -26.77 26.43 0.99
C SER A 547 -27.02 26.75 -0.48
N GLY A 548 -28.25 26.51 -0.94
CA GLY A 548 -28.63 26.74 -2.32
C GLY A 548 -27.82 25.90 -3.30
N ALA A 549 -27.32 26.54 -4.35
CA ALA A 549 -26.59 25.86 -5.42
C ALA A 549 -25.25 25.24 -4.95
N ASP A 550 -24.64 25.79 -3.90
CA ASP A 550 -23.34 25.35 -3.38
C ASP A 550 -23.39 24.06 -2.55
N ALA A 551 -24.58 23.61 -2.15
CA ALA A 551 -24.74 22.29 -1.51
C ALA A 551 -24.58 21.12 -2.48
N GLY A 552 -24.69 21.40 -3.79
CA GLY A 552 -24.82 20.40 -4.81
C GLY A 552 -26.15 19.64 -4.73
N ARG A 553 -26.42 18.83 -5.76
CA ARG A 553 -27.61 17.98 -5.87
C ARG A 553 -27.19 16.57 -6.18
N THR A 554 -27.84 15.60 -5.54
CA THR A 554 -27.60 14.19 -5.87
C THR A 554 -28.22 13.85 -7.21
N LYS A 555 -27.58 12.94 -7.95
CA LYS A 555 -28.02 12.51 -9.28
C LYS A 555 -27.87 11.00 -9.43
N ALA A 556 -28.89 10.34 -9.99
CA ALA A 556 -28.81 8.92 -10.30
C ALA A 556 -27.82 8.67 -11.45
N ILE A 557 -27.02 7.62 -11.30
CA ILE A 557 -26.08 7.13 -12.32
C ILE A 557 -26.40 5.67 -12.60
N ARG A 558 -26.59 5.31 -13.88
CA ARG A 558 -26.98 3.96 -14.31
C ARG A 558 -26.04 3.45 -15.39
N TYR A 559 -25.68 2.17 -15.29
CA TYR A 559 -24.90 1.49 -16.32
C TYR A 559 -25.16 -0.01 -16.33
N GLY A 560 -25.06 -0.60 -17.51
CA GLY A 560 -25.18 -2.03 -17.74
C GLY A 560 -23.85 -2.63 -18.19
N PHE A 561 -23.69 -3.92 -17.95
CA PHE A 561 -22.63 -4.73 -18.54
C PHE A 561 -23.22 -5.56 -19.67
N PHE A 562 -22.56 -5.51 -20.82
CA PHE A 562 -23.03 -6.16 -22.03
C PHE A 562 -21.90 -6.97 -22.66
N HIS A 563 -22.22 -8.09 -23.29
CA HIS A 563 -21.23 -8.88 -24.01
C HIS A 563 -21.61 -8.96 -25.49
N HIS A 564 -20.66 -8.61 -26.34
CA HIS A 564 -20.74 -8.73 -27.79
C HIS A 564 -19.32 -8.83 -28.39
N PRO A 565 -19.06 -9.63 -29.45
CA PRO A 565 -17.72 -9.74 -30.03
C PRO A 565 -17.11 -8.40 -30.48
N ALA A 566 -17.94 -7.45 -30.92
CA ALA A 566 -17.50 -6.11 -31.32
C ALA A 566 -16.94 -5.26 -30.16
N THR A 567 -17.09 -5.68 -28.90
CA THR A 567 -16.48 -4.97 -27.76
C THR A 567 -15.02 -5.35 -27.53
N ALA A 568 -14.49 -6.35 -28.25
CA ALA A 568 -13.11 -6.80 -28.11
C ALA A 568 -12.15 -5.66 -28.47
N GLY A 569 -11.20 -5.36 -27.58
CA GLY A 569 -10.20 -4.30 -27.77
C GLY A 569 -10.72 -2.88 -27.54
N LEU A 570 -12.00 -2.68 -27.21
CA LEU A 570 -12.47 -1.34 -26.85
C LEU A 570 -11.86 -0.88 -25.51
N PRO A 571 -11.31 0.35 -25.44
CA PRO A 571 -10.69 0.91 -24.25
C PRO A 571 -11.77 1.49 -23.32
N THR A 572 -11.37 2.27 -22.32
CA THR A 572 -12.34 3.17 -21.67
C THR A 572 -12.74 4.27 -22.65
N VAL A 573 -14.00 4.68 -22.63
CA VAL A 573 -14.54 5.70 -23.53
C VAL A 573 -15.40 6.67 -22.72
N VAL A 574 -15.16 7.96 -22.92
CA VAL A 574 -16.03 9.05 -22.49
C VAL A 574 -16.39 9.86 -23.73
N ASP A 575 -17.66 9.94 -24.08
CA ASP A 575 -18.15 10.68 -25.24
C ASP A 575 -18.73 12.02 -24.80
N MET A 576 -18.03 13.13 -25.07
CA MET A 576 -18.52 14.47 -24.73
C MET A 576 -19.65 14.94 -25.66
N VAL A 577 -19.81 14.32 -26.83
CA VAL A 577 -20.85 14.67 -27.81
C VAL A 577 -22.21 14.14 -27.38
N SER A 578 -22.28 12.87 -26.98
CA SER A 578 -23.55 12.23 -26.58
C SER A 578 -23.72 12.06 -25.06
N GLY A 579 -22.63 12.22 -24.29
CA GLY A 579 -22.58 12.01 -22.85
C GLY A 579 -22.46 10.55 -22.42
N VAL A 580 -22.44 9.58 -23.35
CA VAL A 580 -22.28 8.16 -23.01
C VAL A 580 -20.85 7.87 -22.57
N TRP A 581 -20.69 6.84 -21.74
CA TRP A 581 -19.40 6.46 -21.20
C TRP A 581 -19.37 4.97 -20.93
N GLY A 582 -18.17 4.39 -20.95
CA GLY A 582 -18.04 2.95 -20.84
C GLY A 582 -16.60 2.50 -20.71
N ARG A 583 -16.44 1.21 -20.41
CA ARG A 583 -15.12 0.57 -20.32
C ARG A 583 -15.24 -0.95 -20.38
N PRO A 584 -14.20 -1.68 -20.80
CA PRO A 584 -14.19 -3.14 -20.74
C PRO A 584 -14.26 -3.66 -19.29
N GLN A 585 -14.88 -4.81 -19.07
CA GLN A 585 -14.87 -5.52 -17.79
C GLN A 585 -13.97 -6.74 -17.92
N LEU A 586 -12.74 -6.65 -17.42
CA LEU A 586 -11.76 -7.74 -17.53
C LEU A 586 -11.82 -8.73 -16.36
N THR A 587 -12.45 -8.34 -15.25
CA THR A 587 -12.48 -9.13 -14.00
C THR A 587 -13.89 -9.20 -13.39
N GLY A 588 -14.11 -10.08 -12.40
CA GLY A 588 -15.38 -10.18 -11.68
C GLY A 588 -16.50 -10.89 -12.48
N GLU A 589 -17.73 -10.84 -11.96
CA GLU A 589 -18.86 -11.63 -12.48
C GLU A 589 -19.26 -11.31 -13.92
N ALA A 590 -19.05 -10.07 -14.36
CA ALA A 590 -19.32 -9.62 -15.72
C ALA A 590 -18.06 -9.60 -16.61
N ALA A 591 -17.01 -10.36 -16.25
CA ALA A 591 -15.77 -10.46 -17.02
C ALA A 591 -16.03 -10.87 -18.48
N GLY A 592 -15.30 -10.26 -19.40
CA GLY A 592 -15.51 -10.41 -20.85
C GLY A 592 -16.67 -9.56 -21.39
N GLY A 593 -17.30 -8.73 -20.55
CA GLY A 593 -18.28 -7.73 -20.96
C GLY A 593 -17.69 -6.34 -21.16
N TYR A 594 -18.54 -5.40 -21.54
CA TYR A 594 -18.29 -3.98 -21.66
C TYR A 594 -19.37 -3.22 -20.88
N MET A 595 -18.91 -2.35 -19.99
CA MET A 595 -19.74 -1.46 -19.21
C MET A 595 -20.19 -0.30 -20.09
N ALA A 596 -21.49 -0.04 -20.16
CA ALA A 596 -22.06 1.10 -20.88
C ALA A 596 -23.05 1.84 -19.98
N GLY A 597 -22.81 3.14 -19.82
CA GLY A 597 -23.67 4.08 -19.11
C GLY A 597 -24.01 5.28 -19.98
N ARG A 598 -25.06 5.98 -19.59
CA ARG A 598 -25.47 7.25 -20.21
C ARG A 598 -25.98 8.21 -19.14
N PRO A 599 -26.05 9.52 -19.44
CA PRO A 599 -26.62 10.48 -18.51
C PRO A 599 -28.10 10.16 -18.26
N VAL A 600 -28.53 10.34 -17.02
CA VAL A 600 -29.92 10.23 -16.57
C VAL A 600 -30.31 11.58 -16.00
N ASP A 601 -31.49 12.11 -16.31
CA ASP A 601 -31.97 13.38 -15.76
C ASP A 601 -32.87 13.16 -14.54
N GLU A 602 -32.32 12.47 -13.53
CA GLU A 602 -33.01 12.15 -12.28
C GLU A 602 -32.16 12.65 -11.11
N TRP A 603 -32.70 13.67 -10.45
CA TRP A 603 -32.02 14.48 -9.45
C TRP A 603 -32.66 14.35 -8.09
N ASP A 604 -31.93 14.80 -7.07
CA ASP A 604 -32.35 14.82 -5.68
C ASP A 604 -32.71 13.41 -5.15
N VAL A 605 -32.05 12.39 -5.74
CA VAL A 605 -32.20 10.99 -5.37
C VAL A 605 -31.44 10.75 -4.07
N PRO A 606 -32.06 10.13 -3.04
CA PRO A 606 -31.38 9.83 -1.80
C PRO A 606 -30.10 8.99 -2.03
N PRO A 607 -29.02 9.21 -1.26
CA PRO A 607 -27.82 8.38 -1.35
C PRO A 607 -28.15 6.89 -1.20
N GLY A 608 -27.60 6.07 -2.09
CA GLY A 608 -27.94 4.67 -2.19
C GLY A 608 -27.54 4.09 -3.54
N GLY A 609 -27.81 2.80 -3.73
CA GLY A 609 -27.69 2.16 -5.03
C GLY A 609 -28.39 0.81 -5.09
N LEU A 610 -28.58 0.33 -6.32
CA LEU A 610 -29.14 -0.97 -6.61
C LEU A 610 -28.12 -1.80 -7.39
N ALA A 611 -27.97 -3.05 -6.95
CA ALA A 611 -27.09 -4.01 -7.60
C ALA A 611 -27.63 -4.51 -8.96
N THR A 612 -28.92 -4.26 -9.24
CA THR A 612 -29.61 -4.70 -10.45
C THR A 612 -30.41 -3.56 -11.07
N LEU A 613 -30.59 -3.63 -12.40
CA LEU A 613 -31.41 -2.70 -13.18
C LEU A 613 -32.73 -3.37 -13.60
N THR A 614 -33.78 -2.57 -13.79
CA THR A 614 -35.04 -3.00 -14.39
C THR A 614 -34.91 -3.09 -15.91
N ASP A 615 -35.83 -3.81 -16.57
CA ASP A 615 -35.85 -3.89 -18.04
C ASP A 615 -35.97 -2.52 -18.71
N GLU A 616 -36.71 -1.58 -18.09
CA GLU A 616 -36.83 -0.20 -18.56
C GLU A 616 -35.48 0.54 -18.49
N HIS A 617 -34.73 0.39 -17.39
CA HIS A 617 -33.40 0.99 -17.28
C HIS A 617 -32.44 0.42 -18.34
N VAL A 618 -32.50 -0.89 -18.60
CA VAL A 618 -31.67 -1.52 -19.63
C VAL A 618 -32.05 -1.03 -21.03
N ALA A 619 -33.35 -0.93 -21.33
CA ALA A 619 -33.85 -0.39 -22.59
C ALA A 619 -33.39 1.07 -22.80
N TYR A 620 -33.44 1.89 -21.75
CA TYR A 620 -32.98 3.27 -21.78
C TYR A 620 -31.49 3.41 -22.13
N ILE A 621 -30.64 2.54 -21.55
CA ILE A 621 -29.20 2.49 -21.86
C ILE A 621 -29.00 2.07 -23.31
N ARG A 622 -29.64 0.97 -23.76
CA ARG A 622 -29.51 0.48 -25.14
C ARG A 622 -29.91 1.55 -26.16
N GLN A 623 -31.07 2.16 -26.00
CA GLN A 623 -31.57 3.18 -26.93
C GLN A 623 -30.66 4.41 -26.99
N GLY A 624 -30.15 4.87 -25.84
CA GLY A 624 -29.32 6.07 -25.78
C GLY A 624 -27.89 5.89 -26.26
N ALA A 625 -27.34 4.68 -26.09
CA ALA A 625 -25.95 4.42 -26.41
C ALA A 625 -25.75 3.66 -27.74
N ALA A 626 -26.82 3.15 -28.36
CA ALA A 626 -26.75 2.45 -29.65
C ALA A 626 -26.18 3.30 -30.80
N ALA A 627 -26.35 4.62 -30.76
CA ALA A 627 -25.76 5.50 -31.78
C ALA A 627 -24.22 5.47 -31.73
N ARG A 628 -23.63 5.42 -30.54
CA ARG A 628 -22.17 5.31 -30.34
C ARG A 628 -21.67 3.87 -30.40
N TRP A 629 -22.50 2.93 -29.94
CA TRP A 629 -22.23 1.50 -29.88
C TRP A 629 -23.33 0.70 -30.56
N PRO A 630 -23.31 0.59 -31.91
CA PRO A 630 -24.36 -0.09 -32.67
C PRO A 630 -24.61 -1.54 -32.21
N TRP A 631 -23.60 -2.21 -31.68
CA TRP A 631 -23.72 -3.54 -31.10
C TRP A 631 -24.73 -3.60 -29.95
N LEU A 632 -25.07 -2.51 -29.25
CA LEU A 632 -26.15 -2.52 -28.24
C LEU A 632 -27.55 -2.74 -28.82
N ALA A 633 -27.76 -2.49 -30.11
CA ALA A 633 -29.01 -2.78 -30.80
C ALA A 633 -29.05 -4.21 -31.39
N ASP A 634 -27.89 -4.89 -31.44
CA ASP A 634 -27.80 -6.26 -31.96
C ASP A 634 -28.54 -7.24 -31.02
N PRO A 635 -29.49 -8.05 -31.52
CA PRO A 635 -30.12 -9.11 -30.75
C PRO A 635 -29.16 -10.13 -30.13
N ALA A 636 -27.95 -10.30 -30.69
CA ALA A 636 -26.90 -11.16 -30.16
C ALA A 636 -26.23 -10.59 -28.90
N THR A 637 -26.41 -9.31 -28.58
CA THR A 637 -25.80 -8.67 -27.42
C THR A 637 -26.46 -9.10 -26.12
N ARG A 638 -25.69 -9.80 -25.30
CA ARG A 638 -26.14 -10.33 -24.01
C ARG A 638 -26.01 -9.28 -22.92
N PHE A 639 -27.02 -9.13 -22.08
CA PHE A 639 -26.95 -8.34 -20.85
C PHE A 639 -26.43 -9.22 -19.72
N LEU A 640 -25.40 -8.75 -19.01
CA LEU A 640 -24.72 -9.48 -17.94
C LEU A 640 -25.09 -8.97 -16.53
N GLY A 641 -25.99 -7.99 -16.44
CA GLY A 641 -26.32 -7.27 -15.21
C GLY A 641 -25.97 -5.80 -15.29
N GLY A 642 -26.36 -5.01 -14.30
CA GLY A 642 -26.17 -3.57 -14.31
C GLY A 642 -26.42 -2.98 -12.93
N ARG A 643 -25.93 -1.76 -12.71
CA ARG A 643 -25.96 -1.12 -11.40
C ARG A 643 -26.52 0.29 -11.51
N GLN A 644 -27.13 0.72 -10.43
CA GLN A 644 -27.53 2.11 -10.21
C GLN A 644 -26.84 2.62 -8.96
N GLY A 645 -26.19 3.77 -9.04
CA GLY A 645 -25.63 4.50 -7.91
C GLY A 645 -26.11 5.94 -7.89
N VAL A 646 -25.65 6.68 -6.89
CA VAL A 646 -25.93 8.11 -6.73
C VAL A 646 -24.62 8.85 -6.51
N ASP A 647 -24.46 9.97 -7.20
CA ASP A 647 -23.31 10.87 -7.05
C ASP A 647 -23.76 12.30 -6.73
N LEU A 648 -22.87 13.12 -6.17
CA LEU A 648 -23.15 14.52 -5.83
C LEU A 648 -22.58 15.45 -6.91
N TYR A 649 -23.46 16.23 -7.52
CA TYR A 649 -23.14 17.18 -8.59
C TYR A 649 -23.21 18.62 -8.10
N THR A 650 -22.27 19.44 -8.54
CA THR A 650 -22.24 20.88 -8.28
C THR A 650 -22.64 21.66 -9.54
N PRO A 651 -23.11 22.91 -9.42
CA PRO A 651 -23.60 23.70 -10.56
C PRO A 651 -22.57 23.92 -11.66
N HIS A 652 -21.28 23.95 -11.30
CA HIS A 652 -20.17 24.22 -12.22
C HIS A 652 -19.32 22.98 -12.53
N SER A 653 -19.79 21.78 -12.17
CA SER A 653 -19.08 20.51 -12.35
C SER A 653 -17.69 20.43 -11.66
N ARG A 654 -17.33 21.43 -10.85
CA ARG A 654 -16.10 21.44 -10.05
C ARG A 654 -16.42 21.05 -8.60
N PRO A 655 -15.54 20.27 -7.94
CA PRO A 655 -15.70 19.95 -6.52
C PRO A 655 -15.54 21.18 -5.64
N HIS A 656 -16.16 21.14 -4.46
CA HIS A 656 -15.76 21.97 -3.34
C HIS A 656 -14.54 21.31 -2.69
N LEU A 657 -13.37 21.92 -2.91
CA LEU A 657 -12.09 21.47 -2.39
C LEU A 657 -11.35 22.66 -1.76
N GLY A 658 -11.24 22.66 -0.44
CA GLY A 658 -10.65 23.77 0.32
C GLY A 658 -11.46 24.14 1.56
N ARG A 659 -11.02 25.15 2.32
CA ARG A 659 -11.74 25.60 3.52
C ARG A 659 -13.10 26.20 3.15
N GLU A 660 -14.12 25.91 3.95
CA GLU A 660 -15.48 26.45 3.78
C GLU A 660 -15.46 27.99 3.74
N ARG A 661 -14.60 28.59 4.57
CA ARG A 661 -14.26 30.02 4.63
C ARG A 661 -12.80 30.14 5.02
N ALA A 662 -12.18 31.28 4.75
CA ALA A 662 -10.75 31.50 5.01
C ALA A 662 -10.33 31.26 6.48
N ASP A 663 -11.24 31.43 7.44
CA ASP A 663 -11.03 31.20 8.87
C ASP A 663 -11.69 29.90 9.38
N SER A 664 -12.39 29.16 8.51
CA SER A 664 -13.12 27.95 8.91
C SER A 664 -12.16 26.82 9.28
N ARG A 665 -12.56 26.03 10.28
CA ARG A 665 -11.95 24.77 10.67
C ARG A 665 -12.50 23.58 9.88
N ILE A 666 -13.46 23.83 8.99
CA ILE A 666 -14.07 22.83 8.12
C ILE A 666 -13.47 22.96 6.72
N VAL A 667 -12.88 21.87 6.24
CA VAL A 667 -12.36 21.70 4.89
C VAL A 667 -13.35 20.85 4.10
N LEU A 668 -13.76 21.33 2.94
CA LEU A 668 -14.64 20.63 2.02
C LEU A 668 -13.79 19.80 1.04
N ALA A 669 -14.24 18.57 0.76
CA ALA A 669 -13.66 17.70 -0.27
C ALA A 669 -14.77 16.85 -0.91
N THR A 670 -15.70 17.50 -1.61
CA THR A 670 -16.98 16.91 -2.02
C THR A 670 -17.54 17.51 -3.32
N GLY A 671 -18.60 16.91 -3.87
CA GLY A 671 -19.30 17.43 -5.06
C GLY A 671 -18.58 17.20 -6.38
N TRP A 672 -18.10 15.98 -6.61
CA TRP A 672 -17.15 15.69 -7.68
C TRP A 672 -17.75 15.58 -9.09
N SER A 673 -19.07 15.58 -9.24
CA SER A 673 -19.74 15.57 -10.54
C SER A 673 -19.21 14.49 -11.50
N GLY A 674 -18.96 13.28 -11.00
CA GLY A 674 -18.41 12.14 -11.75
C GLY A 674 -16.88 12.06 -11.85
N ALA A 675 -16.12 13.07 -11.43
CA ALA A 675 -14.66 13.10 -11.58
C ALA A 675 -13.89 12.50 -10.38
N GLY A 676 -14.55 12.26 -9.25
CA GLY A 676 -13.88 12.16 -7.95
C GLY A 676 -12.95 10.97 -7.75
N PHE A 677 -13.14 9.87 -8.48
CA PHE A 677 -12.33 8.67 -8.27
C PHE A 677 -10.87 8.85 -8.70
N LYS A 678 -10.65 9.22 -9.97
CA LYS A 678 -9.30 9.39 -10.52
C LYS A 678 -8.56 10.57 -9.92
N THR A 679 -9.27 11.60 -9.45
CA THR A 679 -8.68 12.81 -8.84
C THR A 679 -8.46 12.66 -7.32
N ALA A 680 -8.92 11.57 -6.71
CA ALA A 680 -8.85 11.38 -5.26
C ALA A 680 -7.44 11.52 -4.65
N PRO A 681 -6.36 11.01 -5.27
CA PRO A 681 -5.00 11.18 -4.74
C PRO A 681 -4.59 12.66 -4.60
N ALA A 682 -4.75 13.47 -5.65
CA ALA A 682 -4.42 14.89 -5.60
C ALA A 682 -5.38 15.67 -4.68
N ALA A 683 -6.67 15.31 -4.70
CA ALA A 683 -7.67 15.88 -3.80
C ALA A 683 -7.30 15.67 -2.31
N ALA A 684 -6.77 14.49 -1.99
CA ALA A 684 -6.33 14.15 -0.65
C ALA A 684 -5.13 15.00 -0.21
N GLU A 685 -4.13 15.21 -1.08
CA GLU A 685 -3.00 16.10 -0.78
C GLU A 685 -3.49 17.52 -0.43
N LEU A 686 -4.38 18.09 -1.26
CA LEU A 686 -4.88 19.45 -1.06
C LEU A 686 -5.77 19.57 0.19
N ALA A 687 -6.72 18.66 0.38
CA ALA A 687 -7.59 18.68 1.56
C ALA A 687 -6.79 18.44 2.86
N ALA A 688 -5.76 17.60 2.81
CA ALA A 688 -4.88 17.38 3.95
C ALA A 688 -4.04 18.62 4.26
N ALA A 689 -3.49 19.29 3.23
CA ALA A 689 -2.72 20.52 3.41
C ALA A 689 -3.54 21.62 4.11
N GLU A 690 -4.78 21.83 3.66
CA GLU A 690 -5.71 22.79 4.29
C GLU A 690 -6.03 22.43 5.74
N ALA A 691 -6.27 21.14 6.02
CA ALA A 691 -6.56 20.70 7.38
C ALA A 691 -5.33 20.82 8.31
N LEU A 692 -4.12 20.56 7.80
CA LEU A 692 -2.87 20.73 8.54
C LEU A 692 -2.53 22.21 8.78
N ASP A 693 -2.84 23.09 7.84
CA ASP A 693 -2.69 24.55 8.03
C ASP A 693 -3.57 25.06 9.18
N VAL A 694 -4.81 24.56 9.28
CA VAL A 694 -5.71 24.83 10.41
C VAL A 694 -5.09 24.38 11.75
N LEU A 695 -4.27 23.33 11.78
CA LEU A 695 -3.56 22.90 12.99
C LEU A 695 -2.34 23.77 13.28
N GLY A 696 -1.62 24.22 12.26
CA GLY A 696 -0.40 25.04 12.39
C GLY A 696 -0.66 26.47 12.84
N GLY A 697 -1.87 26.99 12.60
CA GLY A 697 -2.32 28.30 13.09
C GLY A 697 -2.98 28.30 14.48
N ALA A 698 -3.06 27.15 15.16
CA ALA A 698 -3.78 26.96 16.43
C ALA A 698 -2.94 27.17 17.69
#